data_AF-A0A925T308-F1
#
_entry.id   AF-A0A925T308-F1
#
_cell.length_a   1.000
_cell.length_b   1.000
_cell.length_c   1.000
_cell.angle_alpha   90.00
_cell.angle_beta   90.00
_cell.angle_gamma   90.00
#
_symmetry.space_group_name_H-M   'P 1'
#
loop_
_entity.id
_entity.type
_entity.pdbx_description
1 polymer ?
#
loop_
_entity_poly.entity_id
_entity_poly.type
_entity_poly.pdbx_seq_one_letter_code
_entity_poly.pdbx_strand_id
1 'polypeptide(L)'
;MTRSVKLIFTAFLLCVSLAAVSVQAEPFETIVNNGSSQNRLDIAILGDGYTAAELQKYKNDVQNLIQGHFGQQPYLEYQRYFNVHRIDVASAQSGADHPERSSFVDTAFDSTYNCSNIQRLICANLTKVFNVLANTLGPTQRDLVFVIVNDSEYGGSGGSIAVASTNAAAVDLILHEGGHSFGLLADEYGGPPPPSCNSSFEPSAANATKETERARIKWNHWIDPSTTLPTTTSSPGVPGAYQGAQYCDTGLYRPTFNSKMRGLNQPFEQINNEQLVKRMYNVVSPLDSRFPESGSLTVSRGQNQNFTVSTPSPFTHNLSVTWFVDGVQQATGPAFSFDSNNFSAGSHTVSATISDTTPFVRNDPNQLLHESTSWSVNVVSASPVQLDAASYSKSETDLQVNLLVTRSGDTSGAFSVGYATSDTAGASPCNVTNAAASSRCDYLTTVGTLQFAAGETSKSIAVPIINDSYTENSESFSFTLSNPIGATLGSPASATITITDNDTSTGTNPIDSSAFFVRQHYLDFLNREPDASGLEFWTGEIDNCTPKPQCTELKRINVSAAFFLAVEFQETGFLAYRFYRASYGNLAGAPVPVEFLEFLADTQQIGKGVVVGAVNWEAKLESNTIAFSQDFVTRSRFVVAYPTTRTPTEFVNGLFATAGFTPSAPERNAAINEFSGATNTSDAAARGRALRRVAENVILIQFEKNRAFVLAQYFGYLRRNPYDAPEPTLDFAGYNFWLNKLNQFGGNYINAEMVKAFITSSEYRQRFGP
;
A
#
# COMPACT_ATOMS: atom_id res chain seq x y z
N MET A 1 21.49 14.44 27.64
CA MET A 1 20.59 15.57 27.35
C MET A 1 19.65 15.15 26.24
N THR A 2 18.36 15.21 26.54
CA THR A 2 17.19 14.69 25.83
C THR A 2 17.06 15.17 24.38
N ARG A 3 17.04 14.27 23.40
CA ARG A 3 16.24 14.48 22.18
C ARG A 3 14.83 13.94 22.47
N SER A 4 13.85 14.84 22.54
CA SER A 4 12.41 14.59 22.71
C SER A 4 11.86 14.52 24.14
N VAL A 5 11.65 15.70 24.74
CA VAL A 5 10.45 15.90 25.57
C VAL A 5 9.26 15.97 24.60
N LYS A 6 8.26 15.11 24.79
CA LYS A 6 6.94 15.23 24.17
C LYS A 6 6.31 16.56 24.60
N LEU A 7 6.27 17.55 23.72
CA LEU A 7 5.33 18.67 23.82
C LEU A 7 4.56 18.79 22.51
N ILE A 8 3.28 18.44 22.58
CA ILE A 8 2.26 18.87 21.63
C ILE A 8 2.06 20.36 21.90
N PHE A 9 2.56 21.22 21.02
CA PHE A 9 2.19 22.64 20.99
C PHE A 9 1.40 22.92 19.72
N THR A 10 0.12 23.22 19.90
CA THR A 10 -0.75 23.77 18.87
C THR A 10 -0.33 25.23 18.63
N ALA A 11 0.29 25.51 17.48
CA ALA A 11 0.67 26.87 17.09
C ALA A 11 -0.42 27.48 16.20
N PHE A 12 -1.04 28.56 16.70
CA PHE A 12 -1.92 29.45 15.94
C PHE A 12 -1.04 30.31 15.02
N LEU A 13 -1.20 30.18 13.70
CA LEU A 13 -0.45 30.96 12.71
C LEU A 13 -1.14 32.32 12.51
N LEU A 14 -0.55 33.39 13.07
CA LEU A 14 -0.87 34.77 12.68
C LEU A 14 0.11 35.18 11.57
N CYS A 15 -0.40 35.33 10.35
CA CYS A 15 0.40 35.65 9.17
C CYS A 15 0.76 37.14 9.17
N VAL A 16 2.01 37.48 9.54
CA VAL A 16 2.61 38.78 9.25
C VAL A 16 3.73 38.55 8.24
N SER A 17 3.49 38.96 7.00
CA SER A 17 4.44 38.89 5.90
C SER A 17 5.54 39.94 6.08
N LEU A 18 6.64 39.54 6.72
CA LEU A 18 7.93 40.18 6.55
C LEU A 18 8.64 39.44 5.41
N ALA A 19 9.06 40.18 4.37
CA ALA A 19 9.87 39.64 3.30
C ALA A 19 11.19 39.12 3.87
N ALA A 20 11.27 37.80 4.06
CA ALA A 20 12.52 37.15 4.42
C ALA A 20 13.48 37.28 3.24
N VAL A 21 14.60 37.94 3.45
CA VAL A 21 15.77 37.80 2.58
C VAL A 21 16.14 36.32 2.64
N SER A 22 15.89 35.58 1.56
CA SER A 22 16.27 34.17 1.46
C SER A 22 17.79 34.08 1.45
N VAL A 23 18.40 33.75 2.59
CA VAL A 23 19.81 33.35 2.63
C VAL A 23 19.88 32.01 1.90
N GLN A 24 20.59 31.99 0.77
CA GLN A 24 20.66 30.82 -0.09
C GLN A 24 21.43 29.69 0.62
N ALA A 25 20.89 28.47 0.60
CA ALA A 25 21.58 27.29 1.10
C ALA A 25 22.82 26.98 0.26
N GLU A 26 23.90 26.56 0.90
CA GLU A 26 25.10 26.11 0.19
C GLU A 26 24.86 24.74 -0.45
N PRO A 27 25.45 24.46 -1.63
CA PRO A 27 25.41 23.12 -2.20
C PRO A 27 26.01 22.09 -1.23
N PHE A 28 25.35 20.93 -1.08
CA PHE A 28 25.87 19.84 -0.27
C PHE A 28 25.59 18.48 -0.91
N GLU A 29 26.37 17.48 -0.51
CA GLU A 29 26.26 16.10 -0.95
C GLU A 29 26.38 15.15 0.24
N THR A 30 25.46 14.20 0.37
CA THR A 30 25.60 13.09 1.32
C THR A 30 26.48 12.02 0.70
N ILE A 31 27.75 12.00 1.09
CA ILE A 31 28.77 11.10 0.51
C ILE A 31 28.80 9.72 1.19
N VAL A 32 28.22 9.60 2.38
CA VAL A 32 27.97 8.33 3.07
C VAL A 32 26.54 8.36 3.60
N ASN A 33 25.70 7.41 3.17
CA ASN A 33 24.31 7.27 3.59
C ASN A 33 24.05 5.83 4.03
N ASN A 34 24.05 5.60 5.34
CA ASN A 34 23.85 4.27 5.93
C ASN A 34 22.46 4.12 6.58
N GLY A 35 21.57 5.10 6.46
CA GLY A 35 20.24 5.07 7.02
C GLY A 35 19.68 6.45 7.36
N SER A 36 18.49 6.46 7.97
CA SER A 36 17.85 7.68 8.43
C SER A 36 18.72 8.42 9.46
N SER A 37 18.88 9.73 9.31
CA SER A 37 19.52 10.61 10.32
C SER A 37 18.75 10.66 11.66
N GLN A 38 17.59 10.00 11.75
CA GLN A 38 16.92 9.76 13.04
C GLN A 38 17.59 8.64 13.84
N ASN A 39 18.31 7.74 13.17
CA ASN A 39 18.99 6.59 13.77
C ASN A 39 20.45 6.44 13.31
N ARG A 40 21.09 7.53 12.88
CA ARG A 40 22.51 7.58 12.50
C ARG A 40 23.14 8.81 13.15
N LEU A 41 24.46 8.78 13.26
CA LEU A 41 25.29 9.91 13.63
C LEU A 41 25.70 10.65 12.37
N ASP A 42 25.30 11.91 12.24
CA ASP A 42 25.53 12.65 11.00
C ASP A 42 26.73 13.59 11.15
N ILE A 43 27.78 13.36 10.34
CA ILE A 43 28.97 14.20 10.26
C ILE A 43 28.78 15.24 9.15
N ALA A 44 28.75 16.52 9.50
CA ALA A 44 28.76 17.62 8.56
C ALA A 44 30.18 18.16 8.38
N ILE A 45 30.68 18.19 7.14
CA ILE A 45 32.03 18.64 6.80
C ILE A 45 31.92 19.89 5.93
N LEU A 46 32.62 20.95 6.32
CA LEU A 46 32.71 22.21 5.58
C LEU A 46 34.16 22.49 5.20
N GLY A 47 34.39 23.02 4.01
CA GLY A 47 35.70 23.48 3.56
C GLY A 47 35.91 24.96 3.85
N ASP A 48 37.12 25.34 4.26
CA ASP A 48 37.57 26.74 4.32
C ASP A 48 38.87 26.92 3.55
N GLY A 49 39.04 28.08 2.93
CA GLY A 49 40.22 28.38 2.10
C GLY A 49 40.24 27.64 0.76
N TYR A 50 39.14 27.05 0.31
CA TYR A 50 39.02 26.46 -1.03
C TYR A 50 38.28 27.43 -1.95
N THR A 51 38.94 27.94 -2.98
CA THR A 51 38.25 28.72 -4.01
C THR A 51 37.28 27.85 -4.82
N ALA A 52 36.38 28.48 -5.58
CA ALA A 52 35.45 27.75 -6.46
C ALA A 52 36.17 26.79 -7.44
N ALA A 53 37.39 27.14 -7.88
CA ALA A 53 38.21 26.30 -8.76
C ALA A 53 38.85 25.10 -8.04
N GLU A 54 38.94 25.14 -6.70
CA GLU A 54 39.57 24.13 -5.86
C GLU A 54 38.57 23.17 -5.22
N LEU A 55 37.27 23.30 -5.50
CA LEU A 55 36.26 22.41 -4.93
C LEU A 55 36.50 20.93 -5.29
N GLN A 56 37.15 20.62 -6.43
CA GLN A 56 37.56 19.24 -6.70
C GLN A 56 38.68 18.75 -5.78
N LYS A 57 39.59 19.63 -5.35
CA LYS A 57 40.60 19.32 -4.34
C LYS A 57 39.93 19.09 -2.98
N TYR A 58 39.01 19.97 -2.58
CA TYR A 58 38.21 19.81 -1.36
C TYR A 58 37.53 18.43 -1.29
N LYS A 59 36.90 17.98 -2.38
CA LYS A 59 36.30 16.64 -2.45
C LYS A 59 37.28 15.52 -2.12
N ASN A 60 38.49 15.58 -2.67
CA ASN A 60 39.53 14.58 -2.41
C ASN A 60 40.04 14.66 -0.96
N ASP A 61 40.19 15.87 -0.43
CA ASP A 61 40.64 16.07 0.95
C ASP A 61 39.61 15.54 1.95
N VAL A 62 38.32 15.74 1.68
CA VAL A 62 37.21 15.15 2.47
C VAL A 62 37.24 13.62 2.42
N GLN A 63 37.50 13.03 1.25
CA GLN A 63 37.64 11.57 1.13
C GLN A 63 38.80 11.03 1.97
N ASN A 64 39.95 11.71 1.95
CA ASN A 64 41.12 11.33 2.76
C ASN A 64 40.81 11.43 4.27
N LEU A 65 40.13 12.51 4.69
CA LEU A 65 39.70 12.69 6.08
C LEU A 65 38.77 11.56 6.53
N ILE A 66 37.76 11.24 5.73
CA ILE A 66 36.79 10.18 6.03
C ILE A 66 37.44 8.80 6.06
N GLN A 67 38.34 8.51 5.11
CA GLN A 67 39.10 7.26 5.10
C GLN A 67 39.97 7.13 6.36
N GLY A 68 40.64 8.20 6.77
CA GLY A 68 41.45 8.22 7.98
C GLY A 68 40.61 8.06 9.26
N HIS A 69 39.45 8.73 9.33
CA HIS A 69 38.54 8.66 10.47
C HIS A 69 37.95 7.25 10.65
N PHE A 70 37.34 6.69 9.60
CA PHE A 70 36.80 5.33 9.63
C PHE A 70 37.87 4.24 9.52
N GLY A 71 39.15 4.59 9.39
CA GLY A 71 40.27 3.66 9.46
C GLY A 71 40.68 3.28 10.89
N GLN A 72 40.07 3.90 11.91
CA GLN A 72 40.48 3.77 13.31
C GLN A 72 39.37 3.13 14.16
N GLN A 73 39.73 2.21 15.06
CA GLN A 73 38.76 1.64 16.00
C GLN A 73 38.33 2.68 17.05
N PRO A 74 37.05 2.72 17.49
CA PRO A 74 35.97 1.81 17.09
C PRO A 74 35.16 2.30 15.87
N TYR A 75 35.49 3.47 15.31
CA TYR A 75 34.79 4.05 14.16
C TYR A 75 34.82 3.12 12.93
N LEU A 76 35.88 2.34 12.73
CA LEU A 76 35.96 1.32 11.68
C LEU A 76 34.85 0.26 11.81
N GLU A 77 34.67 -0.29 13.01
CA GLU A 77 33.64 -1.29 13.27
C GLU A 77 32.24 -0.72 13.10
N TYR A 78 32.03 0.51 13.57
CA TYR A 78 30.72 1.16 13.58
C TYR A 78 30.54 2.17 12.45
N GLN A 79 31.30 2.11 11.36
CA GLN A 79 31.22 3.09 10.27
C GLN A 79 29.81 3.20 9.66
N ARG A 80 29.03 2.11 9.70
CA ARG A 80 27.63 2.07 9.22
C ARG A 80 26.64 2.80 10.14
N TYR A 81 27.10 3.27 11.30
CA TYR A 81 26.29 4.05 12.24
C TYR A 81 26.33 5.54 11.89
N PHE A 82 27.13 5.92 10.88
CA PHE A 82 27.34 7.29 10.50
C PHE A 82 26.79 7.60 9.11
N ASN A 83 26.27 8.82 8.96
CA ASN A 83 26.11 9.49 7.68
C ASN A 83 27.18 10.59 7.57
N VAL A 84 27.55 10.96 6.34
CA VAL A 84 28.50 12.05 6.09
C VAL A 84 27.95 12.98 5.03
N HIS A 85 27.87 14.27 5.37
CA HIS A 85 27.44 15.36 4.51
C HIS A 85 28.62 16.30 4.24
N ARG A 86 28.99 16.45 2.97
CA ARG A 86 29.97 17.43 2.51
C ARG A 86 29.23 18.69 2.05
N ILE A 87 29.57 19.84 2.61
CA ILE A 87 29.04 21.15 2.21
C ILE A 87 30.12 21.88 1.40
N ASP A 88 29.80 22.27 0.18
CA ASP A 88 30.72 22.86 -0.79
C ASP A 88 30.73 24.39 -0.65
N VAL A 89 31.51 24.88 0.31
CA VAL A 89 31.64 26.33 0.60
C VAL A 89 32.85 26.90 -0.11
N ALA A 90 32.63 27.88 -1.00
CA ALA A 90 33.71 28.53 -1.73
C ALA A 90 34.25 29.76 -0.97
N SER A 91 35.56 29.81 -0.80
CA SER A 91 36.30 30.97 -0.29
C SER A 91 36.71 31.92 -1.41
N ALA A 92 36.92 33.20 -1.09
CA ALA A 92 37.40 34.18 -2.07
C ALA A 92 38.87 33.97 -2.43
N GLN A 93 39.68 33.53 -1.46
CA GLN A 93 41.10 33.23 -1.61
C GLN A 93 41.44 31.83 -1.08
N SER A 94 42.55 31.28 -1.58
CA SER A 94 43.06 29.97 -1.18
C SER A 94 43.98 30.08 0.04
N GLY A 95 43.88 29.14 0.99
CA GLY A 95 44.74 29.07 2.18
C GLY A 95 44.06 29.45 3.49
N ALA A 96 44.86 29.85 4.49
CA ALA A 96 44.41 30.36 5.77
C ALA A 96 45.30 31.50 6.26
N ASP A 97 44.85 32.25 7.26
CA ASP A 97 45.64 33.32 7.86
C ASP A 97 46.82 32.75 8.67
N HIS A 98 48.00 33.33 8.47
CA HIS A 98 49.22 33.09 9.25
C HIS A 98 49.74 34.42 9.84
N PRO A 99 49.16 34.87 10.99
CA PRO A 99 49.54 36.15 11.60
C PRO A 99 51.02 36.23 11.99
N GLU A 100 51.64 35.11 12.34
CA GLU A 100 53.07 35.01 12.67
C GLU A 100 53.99 35.29 11.47
N ARG A 101 53.44 35.27 10.25
CA ARG A 101 54.13 35.58 8.98
C ARG A 101 53.56 36.81 8.28
N SER A 102 52.63 37.54 8.91
CA SER A 102 51.89 38.66 8.30
C SER A 102 51.17 38.28 7.00
N SER A 103 50.66 37.05 6.91
CA SER A 103 49.90 36.56 5.74
C SER A 103 48.41 36.45 6.10
N PHE A 104 47.56 37.12 5.34
CA PHE A 104 46.11 37.17 5.55
C PHE A 104 45.38 36.96 4.22
N VAL A 105 44.36 36.10 4.22
CA VAL A 105 43.57 35.69 3.06
C VAL A 105 42.08 35.72 3.39
N ASP A 106 41.26 36.19 2.44
CA ASP A 106 39.80 36.24 2.57
C ASP A 106 39.18 34.85 2.36
N THR A 107 38.85 34.18 3.46
CA THR A 107 38.31 32.82 3.49
C THR A 107 36.85 32.80 3.96
N ALA A 108 36.12 31.74 3.63
CA ALA A 108 34.71 31.64 3.94
C ALA A 108 34.43 31.68 5.44
N PHE A 109 35.31 31.13 6.27
CA PHE A 109 35.17 31.06 7.73
C PHE A 109 36.27 31.76 8.51
N ASP A 110 37.08 32.64 7.90
CA ASP A 110 38.14 33.39 8.57
C ASP A 110 39.12 32.48 9.34
N SER A 111 39.47 31.31 8.79
CA SER A 111 40.38 30.39 9.48
C SER A 111 41.77 30.98 9.66
N THR A 112 42.30 30.91 10.90
CA THR A 112 43.59 31.50 11.27
C THR A 112 44.42 30.59 12.16
N TYR A 113 45.73 30.51 11.88
CA TYR A 113 46.73 29.86 12.72
C TYR A 113 47.15 30.75 13.90
N ASN A 114 47.92 30.17 14.82
CA ASN A 114 48.46 30.86 15.99
C ASN A 114 47.37 31.43 16.93
N CYS A 115 46.18 30.81 16.92
CA CYS A 115 45.11 31.16 17.84
C CYS A 115 45.58 30.92 19.28
N SER A 116 45.27 31.86 20.19
CA SER A 116 45.73 31.82 21.59
C SER A 116 47.26 31.69 21.78
N ASN A 117 48.07 32.18 20.82
CA ASN A 117 49.53 32.06 20.80
C ASN A 117 50.06 30.62 20.73
N ILE A 118 49.25 29.68 20.22
CA ILE A 118 49.67 28.30 19.97
C ILE A 118 49.80 28.14 18.46
N GLN A 119 51.04 28.07 17.96
CA GLN A 119 51.35 28.09 16.52
C GLN A 119 50.48 27.12 15.68
N ARG A 120 50.28 25.88 16.16
CA ARG A 120 49.52 24.84 15.46
C ARG A 120 47.99 24.91 15.65
N LEU A 121 47.49 25.82 16.48
CA LEU A 121 46.07 25.91 16.80
C LEU A 121 45.37 26.74 15.73
N ILE A 122 44.43 26.10 15.03
CA ILE A 122 43.61 26.74 13.99
C ILE A 122 42.25 27.10 14.59
N CYS A 123 41.82 28.35 14.44
CA CYS A 123 40.49 28.81 14.83
C CYS A 123 39.70 29.25 13.59
N ALA A 124 38.44 28.82 13.49
CA ALA A 124 37.49 29.26 12.47
C ALA A 124 36.37 30.10 13.12
N ASN A 125 35.75 30.97 12.33
CA ASN A 125 34.62 31.80 12.75
C ASN A 125 33.35 30.96 12.91
N LEU A 126 33.08 30.55 14.15
CA LEU A 126 31.95 29.68 14.49
C LEU A 126 30.59 30.26 14.07
N THR A 127 30.42 31.58 14.13
CA THR A 127 29.16 32.22 13.71
C THR A 127 28.91 31.97 12.22
N LYS A 128 29.94 32.13 11.38
CA LYS A 128 29.81 31.86 9.93
C LYS A 128 29.56 30.37 9.66
N VAL A 129 30.27 29.47 10.34
CA VAL A 129 30.10 28.01 10.22
C VAL A 129 28.67 27.59 10.59
N PHE A 130 28.16 28.02 11.75
CA PHE A 130 26.81 27.65 12.19
C PHE A 130 25.70 28.29 11.36
N ASN A 131 25.92 29.49 10.80
CA ASN A 131 24.99 30.09 9.84
C ASN A 131 24.86 29.24 8.58
N VAL A 132 25.97 28.79 7.99
CA VAL A 132 25.94 27.88 6.83
C VAL A 132 25.23 26.58 7.19
N LEU A 133 25.60 25.95 8.31
CA LEU A 133 24.97 24.70 8.76
C LEU A 133 23.46 24.80 8.95
N ALA A 134 23.00 25.89 9.60
CA ALA A 134 21.59 26.10 9.90
C ALA A 134 20.75 26.30 8.64
N ASN A 135 21.33 26.90 7.59
CA ASN A 135 20.67 27.15 6.33
C ASN A 135 20.73 25.95 5.37
N THR A 136 21.72 25.06 5.52
CA THR A 136 21.97 23.96 4.57
C THR A 136 21.44 22.60 5.03
N LEU A 137 21.59 22.24 6.32
CA LEU A 137 21.24 20.91 6.82
C LEU A 137 20.10 20.96 7.86
N GLY A 138 19.41 19.84 8.08
CA GLY A 138 18.47 19.69 9.20
C GLY A 138 19.18 19.52 10.56
N PRO A 139 18.52 19.80 11.71
CA PRO A 139 19.12 19.63 13.04
C PRO A 139 19.57 18.20 13.39
N THR A 140 19.01 17.18 12.73
CA THR A 140 19.40 15.78 12.90
C THR A 140 20.55 15.36 11.97
N GLN A 141 20.99 16.22 11.06
CA GLN A 141 22.00 15.91 10.04
C GLN A 141 23.38 16.51 10.35
N ARG A 142 23.63 16.89 11.61
CA ARG A 142 24.85 17.60 12.04
C ARG A 142 25.16 17.34 13.50
N ASP A 143 25.28 16.06 13.87
CA ASP A 143 25.64 15.64 15.22
C ASP A 143 27.13 15.90 15.50
N LEU A 144 27.98 15.77 14.47
CA LEU A 144 29.40 16.14 14.49
C LEU A 144 29.68 17.14 13.36
N VAL A 145 30.51 18.15 13.63
CA VAL A 145 30.83 19.21 12.67
C VAL A 145 32.33 19.32 12.51
N PHE A 146 32.82 19.14 11.29
CA PHE A 146 34.22 19.28 10.93
C PHE A 146 34.42 20.43 9.95
N VAL A 147 35.49 21.20 10.14
CA VAL A 147 35.98 22.19 9.18
C VAL A 147 37.35 21.75 8.71
N ILE A 148 37.51 21.57 7.39
CA ILE A 148 38.80 21.31 6.77
C ILE A 148 39.33 22.58 6.11
N VAL A 149 40.53 22.97 6.49
CA VAL A 149 41.18 24.20 6.06
C VAL A 149 42.21 23.86 4.98
N ASN A 150 42.13 24.52 3.83
CA ASN A 150 42.99 24.30 2.65
C ASN A 150 44.44 24.78 2.88
N ASP A 151 45.12 24.22 3.87
CA ASP A 151 46.53 24.46 4.14
C ASP A 151 47.24 23.13 4.44
N SER A 152 48.50 23.00 4.03
CA SER A 152 49.29 21.77 4.23
C SER A 152 50.11 21.77 5.52
N GLU A 153 50.25 22.94 6.16
CA GLU A 153 50.89 23.07 7.46
C GLU A 153 50.12 22.28 8.52
N TYR A 154 50.83 21.65 9.46
CA TYR A 154 50.19 20.86 10.50
C TYR A 154 49.45 21.76 11.50
N GLY A 155 48.15 21.58 11.63
CA GLY A 155 47.37 22.28 12.64
C GLY A 155 45.92 21.81 12.72
N GLY A 156 45.27 22.20 13.81
CA GLY A 156 43.86 21.94 14.04
C GLY A 156 43.44 22.33 15.46
N SER A 157 42.18 22.09 15.77
CA SER A 157 41.60 22.35 17.08
C SER A 157 40.37 21.47 17.34
N GLY A 158 40.05 21.29 18.62
CA GLY A 158 38.83 20.66 19.10
C GLY A 158 37.95 21.60 19.91
N GLY A 159 36.67 21.24 20.06
CA GLY A 159 35.68 22.03 20.77
C GLY A 159 34.26 21.66 20.38
N SER A 160 33.40 22.66 20.17
CA SER A 160 32.04 22.45 19.62
C SER A 160 32.05 22.00 18.16
N ILE A 161 33.16 22.22 17.46
CA ILE A 161 33.48 21.69 16.13
C ILE A 161 34.93 21.18 16.16
N ALA A 162 35.30 20.31 15.22
CA ALA A 162 36.70 19.98 14.98
C ALA A 162 37.22 20.74 13.76
N VAL A 163 38.40 21.33 13.85
CA VAL A 163 39.06 22.02 12.74
C VAL A 163 40.37 21.30 12.43
N ALA A 164 40.64 21.05 11.16
CA ALA A 164 41.90 20.47 10.72
C ALA A 164 42.40 21.09 9.43
N SER A 165 43.72 21.15 9.28
CA SER A 165 44.32 21.40 7.97
C SER A 165 44.28 20.15 7.08
N THR A 166 44.73 20.28 5.83
CA THR A 166 44.88 19.13 4.91
C THR A 166 46.07 18.22 5.23
N ASN A 167 46.82 18.52 6.29
CA ASN A 167 47.92 17.68 6.73
C ASN A 167 47.40 16.32 7.23
N ALA A 168 48.00 15.22 6.76
CA ALA A 168 47.56 13.86 7.12
C ALA A 168 47.59 13.58 8.63
N ALA A 169 48.52 14.20 9.38
CA ALA A 169 48.58 14.06 10.83
C ALA A 169 47.42 14.77 11.57
N ALA A 170 46.69 15.67 10.91
CA ALA A 170 45.54 16.36 11.49
C ALA A 170 44.31 15.43 11.66
N VAL A 171 44.24 14.30 10.95
CA VAL A 171 43.20 13.26 11.18
C VAL A 171 43.29 12.69 12.59
N ASP A 172 44.50 12.38 13.05
CA ASP A 172 44.72 11.83 14.39
C ASP A 172 44.37 12.85 15.48
N LEU A 173 44.61 14.13 15.18
CA LEU A 173 44.17 15.24 16.02
C LEU A 173 42.63 15.31 16.08
N ILE A 174 41.92 15.28 14.94
CA ILE A 174 40.44 15.26 14.93
C ILE A 174 39.90 14.10 15.77
N LEU A 175 40.50 12.92 15.67
CA LEU A 175 40.09 11.76 16.45
C LEU A 175 40.32 11.98 17.95
N HIS A 176 41.47 12.53 18.35
CA HIS A 176 41.75 12.91 19.73
C HIS A 176 40.69 13.90 20.26
N GLU A 177 40.42 14.96 19.51
CA GLU A 177 39.42 15.98 19.88
C GLU A 177 37.98 15.44 19.86
N GLY A 178 37.69 14.49 18.98
CA GLY A 178 36.47 13.69 18.96
C GLY A 178 36.30 12.87 20.24
N GLY A 179 37.41 12.39 20.81
CA GLY A 179 37.43 11.75 22.13
C GLY A 179 36.84 12.64 23.22
N HIS A 180 37.14 13.93 23.22
CA HIS A 180 36.56 14.89 24.16
C HIS A 180 35.11 15.25 23.81
N SER A 181 34.89 15.77 22.60
CA SER A 181 33.61 16.37 22.18
C SER A 181 32.48 15.35 22.08
N PHE A 182 32.77 14.15 21.56
CA PHE A 182 31.81 13.06 21.41
C PHE A 182 31.93 12.02 22.53
N GLY A 183 33.17 11.58 22.79
CA GLY A 183 33.48 10.52 23.76
C GLY A 183 33.31 10.93 25.22
N LEU A 184 33.37 12.24 25.52
CA LEU A 184 33.47 12.77 26.89
C LEU A 184 34.67 12.20 27.66
N LEU A 185 35.74 11.92 26.92
CA LEU A 185 37.01 11.44 27.45
C LEU A 185 37.83 12.61 27.97
N ALA A 186 38.70 12.33 28.94
CA ALA A 186 39.69 13.25 29.45
C ALA A 186 41.02 13.07 28.71
N ASP A 187 41.87 14.10 28.75
CA ASP A 187 43.27 13.96 28.38
C ASP A 187 43.98 13.00 29.33
N GLU A 188 44.84 12.14 28.78
CA GLU A 188 45.61 11.14 29.53
C GLU A 188 47.09 11.53 29.67
N TYR A 189 47.52 12.65 29.10
CA TYR A 189 48.87 13.20 29.31
C TYR A 189 48.94 14.15 30.52
N GLY A 190 50.16 14.35 31.03
CA GLY A 190 50.49 15.34 32.06
C GLY A 190 50.77 16.74 31.47
N GLY A 191 50.80 17.78 32.30
CA GLY A 191 50.96 19.18 31.86
C GLY A 191 52.36 19.77 32.06
N PRO A 192 52.70 20.94 31.46
CA PRO A 192 53.96 21.64 31.72
C PRO A 192 53.93 22.44 33.04
N PRO A 193 55.09 22.66 33.72
CA PRO A 193 55.39 22.09 35.04
C PRO A 193 54.17 21.48 35.76
N PRO A 194 54.05 20.15 35.76
CA PRO A 194 52.82 19.49 36.16
C PRO A 194 52.61 19.57 37.67
N PRO A 195 51.42 20.00 38.13
CA PRO A 195 51.08 19.97 39.54
C PRO A 195 50.84 18.54 40.01
N SER A 196 51.20 18.25 41.25
CA SER A 196 50.60 17.12 41.98
C SER A 196 49.13 17.45 42.23
N CYS A 197 48.23 16.71 41.62
CA CYS A 197 46.80 16.95 41.77
C CYS A 197 46.28 16.20 42.98
N ASN A 198 45.86 16.93 44.02
CA ASN A 198 45.12 16.39 45.14
C ASN A 198 43.62 16.69 44.96
N SER A 199 43.02 16.14 43.89
CA SER A 199 41.61 16.36 43.60
C SER A 199 40.74 15.74 44.69
N SER A 200 39.90 16.54 45.36
CA SER A 200 38.88 16.02 46.28
C SER A 200 37.81 15.18 45.57
N PHE A 201 37.65 15.36 44.25
CA PHE A 201 36.56 14.78 43.47
C PHE A 201 37.08 13.75 42.46
N GLU A 202 36.31 12.68 42.28
CA GLU A 202 36.53 11.70 41.22
C GLU A 202 36.20 12.34 39.87
N PRO A 203 37.10 12.29 38.85
CA PRO A 203 36.80 12.81 37.51
C PRO A 203 35.52 12.23 36.94
N SER A 204 34.78 12.96 36.10
CA SER A 204 33.57 12.41 35.44
C SER A 204 33.90 11.55 34.23
N ALA A 205 35.02 11.82 33.55
CA ALA A 205 35.45 11.09 32.36
C ALA A 205 35.68 9.60 32.65
N ALA A 206 35.35 8.76 31.68
CA ALA A 206 35.46 7.30 31.81
C ALA A 206 36.92 6.82 31.93
N ASN A 207 37.88 7.58 31.40
CA ASN A 207 39.29 7.20 31.27
C ASN A 207 40.25 7.96 32.21
N ALA A 208 39.73 8.54 33.30
CA ALA A 208 40.55 9.11 34.36
C ALA A 208 39.94 8.78 35.72
N THR A 209 40.78 8.48 36.72
CA THR A 209 40.31 8.20 38.09
C THR A 209 41.31 8.70 39.13
N LYS A 210 40.85 9.02 40.35
CA LYS A 210 41.73 9.22 41.51
C LYS A 210 41.94 7.92 42.30
N GLU A 211 41.13 6.89 42.03
CA GLU A 211 41.06 5.68 42.82
C GLU A 211 42.18 4.69 42.44
N THR A 212 42.79 4.09 43.46
CA THR A 212 43.73 2.96 43.31
C THR A 212 43.16 1.67 43.88
N GLU A 213 42.07 1.75 44.64
CA GLU A 213 41.33 0.58 45.11
C GLU A 213 40.60 -0.05 43.92
N ARG A 214 40.99 -1.27 43.58
CA ARG A 214 40.48 -2.03 42.43
C ARG A 214 38.96 -1.97 42.27
N ALA A 215 38.20 -2.14 43.36
CA ALA A 215 36.75 -2.17 43.34
C ALA A 215 36.10 -0.81 42.96
N ARG A 216 36.83 0.30 43.11
CA ARG A 216 36.36 1.66 42.81
C ARG A 216 36.83 2.16 41.44
N ILE A 217 37.75 1.48 40.78
CA ILE A 217 38.21 1.86 39.44
C ILE A 217 37.10 1.59 38.43
N LYS A 218 36.71 2.64 37.69
CA LYS A 218 35.60 2.63 36.73
C LYS A 218 35.68 1.53 35.67
N TRP A 219 36.89 1.17 35.27
CA TRP A 219 37.17 0.16 34.25
C TRP A 219 37.69 -1.16 34.83
N ASN A 220 37.40 -1.47 36.10
CA ASN A 220 37.88 -2.70 36.73
C ASN A 220 37.47 -3.98 35.97
N HIS A 221 36.34 -3.99 35.26
CA HIS A 221 35.90 -5.11 34.41
C HIS A 221 36.84 -5.38 33.20
N TRP A 222 37.78 -4.48 32.93
CA TRP A 222 38.86 -4.67 31.95
C TRP A 222 40.19 -5.06 32.57
N ILE A 223 40.40 -4.81 33.87
CA ILE A 223 41.69 -5.06 34.52
C ILE A 223 41.78 -6.52 34.94
N ASP A 224 42.80 -7.23 34.45
CA ASP A 224 43.09 -8.58 34.90
C ASP A 224 43.23 -8.62 36.44
N PRO A 225 42.64 -9.61 37.14
CA PRO A 225 42.75 -9.73 38.59
C PRO A 225 44.19 -9.75 39.11
N SER A 226 45.16 -10.22 38.32
CA SER A 226 46.58 -10.29 38.68
C SER A 226 47.36 -8.99 38.45
N THR A 227 46.80 -8.00 37.75
CA THR A 227 47.48 -6.71 37.51
C THR A 227 47.75 -5.97 38.84
N THR A 228 48.98 -5.51 39.04
CA THR A 228 49.32 -4.69 40.21
C THR A 228 48.77 -3.26 40.04
N LEU A 229 48.21 -2.68 41.12
CA LEU A 229 47.61 -1.34 41.14
C LEU A 229 48.24 -0.49 42.27
N PRO A 230 48.75 0.73 42.01
CA PRO A 230 48.95 1.32 40.68
C PRO A 230 49.85 0.49 39.76
N THR A 231 49.59 0.55 38.46
CA THR A 231 50.33 -0.20 37.45
C THR A 231 51.57 0.59 37.03
N THR A 232 52.73 -0.04 37.15
CA THR A 232 54.05 0.59 36.90
C THR A 232 54.73 0.10 35.63
N THR A 233 54.14 -0.87 34.94
CA THR A 233 54.67 -1.36 33.65
C THR A 233 54.46 -0.30 32.56
N SER A 234 55.17 -0.46 31.44
CA SER A 234 55.03 0.38 30.25
C SER A 234 54.45 -0.39 29.06
N SER A 235 53.76 -1.49 29.32
CA SER A 235 53.18 -2.34 28.28
C SER A 235 51.98 -1.64 27.63
N PRO A 236 52.01 -1.39 26.30
CA PRO A 236 50.86 -0.80 25.61
C PRO A 236 49.65 -1.75 25.65
N GLY A 237 48.45 -1.19 25.63
CA GLY A 237 47.19 -1.94 25.54
C GLY A 237 46.82 -2.83 26.74
N VAL A 238 47.57 -2.80 27.84
CA VAL A 238 47.23 -3.54 29.07
C VAL A 238 46.40 -2.67 30.01
N PRO A 239 45.13 -3.00 30.30
CA PRO A 239 44.33 -2.25 31.27
C PRO A 239 44.90 -2.32 32.69
N GLY A 240 44.99 -1.16 33.33
CA GLY A 240 45.54 -0.97 34.68
C GLY A 240 45.20 0.39 35.24
N ALA A 241 45.96 0.86 36.24
CA ALA A 241 45.85 2.22 36.76
C ALA A 241 47.23 2.89 36.70
N TYR A 242 47.51 3.56 35.58
CA TYR A 242 48.81 4.18 35.32
C TYR A 242 48.79 5.61 35.81
N GLN A 243 49.76 5.97 36.64
CA GLN A 243 49.84 7.31 37.21
C GLN A 243 50.07 8.38 36.12
N GLY A 244 49.29 9.46 36.19
CA GLY A 244 49.29 10.59 35.27
C GLY A 244 48.07 10.62 34.35
N ALA A 245 47.27 11.69 34.44
CA ALA A 245 46.09 11.96 33.63
C ALA A 245 45.62 13.41 33.85
N GLN A 246 44.83 13.98 32.95
CA GLN A 246 44.21 15.32 33.08
C GLN A 246 45.20 16.44 33.42
N TYR A 247 46.33 16.47 32.70
CA TYR A 247 47.41 17.44 32.92
C TYR A 247 48.13 17.31 34.28
N CYS A 248 47.88 16.25 35.03
CA CYS A 248 48.50 15.94 36.31
C CYS A 248 49.50 14.78 36.15
N ASP A 249 50.69 14.91 36.73
CA ASP A 249 51.68 13.81 36.75
C ASP A 249 51.43 12.82 37.89
N THR A 250 50.89 13.30 39.02
CA THR A 250 50.59 12.47 40.20
C THR A 250 49.19 12.75 40.73
N GLY A 251 48.60 11.74 41.37
CA GLY A 251 47.28 11.84 42.04
C GLY A 251 46.08 11.40 41.19
N LEU A 252 46.22 11.35 39.87
CA LEU A 252 45.23 10.78 38.94
C LEU A 252 45.84 9.65 38.12
N TYR A 253 44.98 8.75 37.64
CA TYR A 253 45.35 7.55 36.91
C TYR A 253 44.54 7.41 35.62
N ARG A 254 45.20 6.92 34.58
CA ARG A 254 44.63 6.57 33.27
C ARG A 254 44.56 5.05 33.07
N PRO A 255 43.72 4.55 32.15
CA PRO A 255 43.43 3.12 32.02
C PRO A 255 44.52 2.30 31.35
N THR A 256 45.31 2.88 30.46
CA THR A 256 46.39 2.19 29.72
C THR A 256 47.67 3.00 29.76
N PHE A 257 48.82 2.35 29.51
CA PHE A 257 50.09 3.06 29.53
C PHE A 257 50.12 4.21 28.50
N ASN A 258 49.56 3.97 27.31
CA ASN A 258 49.38 4.95 26.25
C ASN A 258 48.02 4.75 25.56
N SER A 259 47.52 5.82 24.93
CA SER A 259 46.30 5.81 24.12
C SER A 259 46.27 7.04 23.22
N LYS A 260 45.29 7.12 22.32
CA LYS A 260 45.04 8.32 21.51
C LYS A 260 44.77 9.56 22.35
N MET A 261 44.21 9.41 23.56
CA MET A 261 43.97 10.51 24.50
C MET A 261 45.25 10.94 25.26
N ARG A 262 46.36 10.21 25.11
CA ARG A 262 47.67 10.56 25.67
C ARG A 262 48.65 11.05 24.61
N GLY A 263 48.61 10.47 23.41
CA GLY A 263 49.49 10.83 22.31
C GLY A 263 48.91 10.42 20.96
N LEU A 264 49.23 11.20 19.93
CA LEU A 264 48.80 10.94 18.55
C LEU A 264 49.47 9.68 17.98
N ASN A 265 48.95 9.12 16.88
CA ASN A 265 49.37 7.84 16.29
C ASN A 265 49.25 6.63 17.23
N GLN A 266 48.34 6.70 18.20
CA GLN A 266 48.01 5.58 19.10
C GLN A 266 46.56 5.15 18.88
N PRO A 267 46.21 3.87 19.11
CA PRO A 267 44.81 3.46 19.19
C PRO A 267 44.12 4.12 20.40
N PHE A 268 42.80 4.19 20.39
CA PHE A 268 42.05 4.67 21.56
C PHE A 268 42.22 3.74 22.78
N GLU A 269 42.47 2.45 22.57
CA GLU A 269 42.49 1.41 23.60
C GLU A 269 41.11 1.11 24.21
N GLN A 270 41.02 0.01 24.96
CA GLN A 270 39.76 -0.70 25.23
C GLN A 270 38.75 0.15 26.01
N ILE A 271 39.21 0.92 26.99
CA ILE A 271 38.35 1.76 27.85
C ILE A 271 37.77 2.94 27.06
N ASN A 272 38.59 3.57 26.22
CA ASN A 272 38.13 4.66 25.36
C ASN A 272 37.24 4.13 24.24
N ASN A 273 37.56 2.98 23.65
CA ASN A 273 36.70 2.29 22.69
C ASN A 273 35.33 1.97 23.28
N GLU A 274 35.27 1.36 24.48
CA GLU A 274 34.02 1.04 25.16
C GLU A 274 33.15 2.29 25.35
N GLN A 275 33.76 3.38 25.81
CA GLN A 275 33.05 4.64 26.00
C GLN A 275 32.55 5.19 24.66
N LEU A 276 33.38 5.23 23.61
CA LEU A 276 32.97 5.71 22.29
C LEU A 276 31.82 4.88 21.70
N VAL A 277 31.86 3.55 21.81
CA VAL A 277 30.77 2.67 21.36
C VAL A 277 29.48 2.93 22.14
N LYS A 278 29.55 3.07 23.47
CA LYS A 278 28.38 3.48 24.27
C LYS A 278 27.85 4.85 23.86
N ARG A 279 28.71 5.80 23.49
CA ARG A 279 28.30 7.12 22.97
C ARG A 279 27.61 6.99 21.61
N MET A 280 28.03 6.07 20.76
CA MET A 280 27.33 5.76 19.50
C MET A 280 25.93 5.22 19.77
N TYR A 281 25.78 4.24 20.67
CA TYR A 281 24.48 3.67 21.05
C TYR A 281 23.56 4.61 21.86
N ASN A 282 24.07 5.75 22.35
CA ASN A 282 23.20 6.81 22.88
C ASN A 282 22.44 7.57 21.78
N VAL A 283 22.84 7.41 20.51
CA VAL A 283 22.22 8.07 19.35
C VAL A 283 21.62 7.03 18.41
N VAL A 284 22.31 5.92 18.18
CA VAL A 284 21.87 4.84 17.30
C VAL A 284 21.19 3.75 18.13
N SER A 285 19.90 3.59 17.92
CA SER A 285 19.09 2.47 18.40
C SER A 285 19.46 1.17 17.64
N PRO A 286 19.54 0.02 18.35
CA PRO A 286 19.70 -1.29 17.72
C PRO A 286 18.59 -1.69 16.72
N LEU A 287 17.48 -0.94 16.64
CA LEU A 287 16.33 -1.20 15.77
C LEU A 287 16.15 -0.06 14.75
N ASP A 288 16.41 -0.34 13.47
CA ASP A 288 16.14 0.62 12.39
C ASP A 288 14.66 0.70 12.03
N SER A 289 14.02 -0.46 11.88
CA SER A 289 12.60 -0.54 11.51
C SER A 289 12.01 -1.89 11.88
N ARG A 290 10.68 -1.95 11.92
CA ARG A 290 9.93 -3.17 12.22
C ARG A 290 8.73 -3.28 11.30
N PHE A 291 8.32 -4.51 10.99
CA PHE A 291 7.11 -4.80 10.26
C PHE A 291 6.30 -5.90 10.98
N PRO A 292 4.97 -5.80 11.06
CA PRO A 292 4.15 -4.63 10.69
C PRO A 292 4.44 -3.37 11.53
N GLU A 293 4.15 -2.18 11.02
CA GLU A 293 4.34 -0.94 11.80
C GLU A 293 3.33 -0.82 12.95
N SER A 294 2.08 -1.25 12.68
CA SER A 294 0.99 -1.31 13.68
C SER A 294 1.35 -2.26 14.82
N GLY A 295 1.11 -1.83 16.06
CA GLY A 295 1.32 -2.66 17.25
C GLY A 295 0.19 -3.65 17.56
N SER A 296 -0.90 -3.66 16.78
CA SER A 296 -2.03 -4.58 16.98
C SER A 296 -2.55 -5.13 15.66
N LEU A 297 -2.79 -6.44 15.64
CA LEU A 297 -3.13 -7.22 14.44
C LEU A 297 -4.23 -8.25 14.78
N THR A 298 -5.10 -8.56 13.83
CA THR A 298 -6.05 -9.67 13.92
C THR A 298 -5.69 -10.70 12.85
N VAL A 299 -5.53 -11.96 13.24
CA VAL A 299 -5.15 -13.06 12.34
C VAL A 299 -6.20 -14.15 12.43
N SER A 300 -6.84 -14.50 11.32
CA SER A 300 -7.77 -15.63 11.29
C SER A 300 -7.02 -16.96 11.38
N ARG A 301 -7.58 -17.92 12.11
CA ARG A 301 -7.03 -19.28 12.21
C ARG A 301 -6.80 -19.87 10.81
N GLY A 302 -5.63 -20.44 10.60
CA GLY A 302 -5.18 -20.96 9.31
C GLY A 302 -4.36 -19.99 8.46
N GLN A 303 -4.19 -18.74 8.91
CA GLN A 303 -3.33 -17.74 8.27
C GLN A 303 -1.97 -17.62 8.96
N ASN A 304 -0.96 -17.20 8.20
CA ASN A 304 0.36 -16.85 8.71
C ASN A 304 0.57 -15.34 8.68
N GLN A 305 1.18 -14.78 9.73
CA GLN A 305 1.58 -13.38 9.79
C GLN A 305 3.11 -13.28 9.88
N ASN A 306 3.71 -12.58 8.92
CA ASN A 306 5.16 -12.35 8.92
C ASN A 306 5.52 -11.09 9.71
N PHE A 307 6.58 -11.19 10.50
CA PHE A 307 7.20 -10.12 11.24
C PHE A 307 8.65 -9.98 10.80
N THR A 308 9.14 -8.74 10.70
CA THR A 308 10.55 -8.47 10.43
C THR A 308 11.05 -7.33 11.30
N VAL A 309 12.35 -7.33 11.57
CA VAL A 309 13.08 -6.20 12.11
C VAL A 309 14.31 -5.94 11.25
N SER A 310 14.62 -4.67 11.03
CA SER A 310 15.88 -4.22 10.42
C SER A 310 16.76 -3.66 11.51
N THR A 311 18.05 -3.95 11.45
CA THR A 311 19.04 -3.54 12.45
C THR A 311 20.22 -2.85 11.77
N PRO A 312 20.82 -1.81 12.38
CA PRO A 312 22.10 -1.31 11.91
C PRO A 312 23.18 -2.35 12.21
N SER A 313 23.86 -2.83 11.16
CA SER A 313 24.91 -3.85 11.33
C SER A 313 26.29 -3.22 11.38
N PRO A 314 27.08 -3.45 12.45
CA PRO A 314 28.52 -3.22 12.46
C PRO A 314 29.25 -3.92 11.29
N PHE A 315 30.52 -3.59 11.10
CA PHE A 315 31.27 -4.06 9.94
C PHE A 315 31.58 -5.56 10.00
N THR A 316 31.93 -6.10 11.18
CA THR A 316 32.39 -7.48 11.31
C THR A 316 31.33 -8.45 11.84
N HIS A 317 30.18 -7.95 12.31
CA HIS A 317 29.11 -8.79 12.84
C HIS A 317 27.73 -8.18 12.64
N ASN A 318 26.71 -9.01 12.79
CA ASN A 318 25.31 -8.60 12.83
C ASN A 318 24.80 -8.59 14.27
N LEU A 319 23.82 -7.76 14.55
CA LEU A 319 23.10 -7.78 15.81
C LEU A 319 22.30 -9.07 15.93
N SER A 320 22.26 -9.62 17.14
CA SER A 320 21.46 -10.80 17.47
C SER A 320 19.99 -10.40 17.59
N VAL A 321 19.10 -11.12 16.91
CA VAL A 321 17.65 -10.95 16.98
C VAL A 321 17.02 -12.25 17.45
N THR A 322 16.25 -12.21 18.53
CA THR A 322 15.51 -13.35 19.07
C THR A 322 14.03 -13.02 19.17
N TRP A 323 13.19 -13.91 18.66
CA TRP A 323 11.73 -13.78 18.61
C TRP A 323 11.06 -14.62 19.69
N PHE A 324 10.02 -14.05 20.29
CA PHE A 324 9.22 -14.68 21.33
C PHE A 324 7.73 -14.55 21.01
N VAL A 325 6.96 -15.55 21.44
CA VAL A 325 5.50 -15.47 21.52
C VAL A 325 5.12 -15.79 22.96
N ASP A 326 4.39 -14.87 23.60
CA ASP A 326 3.99 -14.95 25.01
C ASP A 326 5.17 -15.23 25.96
N GLY A 327 6.33 -14.62 25.65
CA GLY A 327 7.57 -14.79 26.41
C GLY A 327 8.36 -16.07 26.13
N VAL A 328 7.85 -16.97 25.27
CA VAL A 328 8.54 -18.21 24.88
C VAL A 328 9.27 -18.00 23.56
N GLN A 329 10.58 -18.28 23.53
CA GLN A 329 11.40 -18.13 22.33
C GLN A 329 10.90 -19.04 21.20
N GLN A 330 10.69 -18.47 20.02
CA GLN A 330 10.24 -19.19 18.82
C GLN A 330 11.32 -19.29 17.75
N ALA A 331 12.10 -18.23 17.53
CA ALA A 331 13.05 -18.16 16.42
C ALA A 331 14.18 -17.15 16.69
N THR A 332 15.19 -17.16 15.81
CA THR A 332 16.26 -16.17 15.75
C THR A 332 16.45 -15.68 14.32
N GLY A 333 16.96 -14.46 14.14
CA GLY A 333 17.20 -13.85 12.83
C GLY A 333 16.25 -12.68 12.53
N PRO A 334 16.40 -12.01 11.38
CA PRO A 334 15.71 -10.73 11.11
C PRO A 334 14.20 -10.88 10.83
N ALA A 335 13.68 -12.10 10.70
CA ALA A 335 12.30 -12.38 10.35
C ALA A 335 11.72 -13.57 11.13
N PHE A 336 10.41 -13.53 11.38
CA PHE A 336 9.63 -14.58 12.02
C PHE A 336 8.25 -14.71 11.37
N SER A 337 7.78 -15.93 11.14
CA SER A 337 6.43 -16.19 10.63
C SER A 337 5.57 -16.80 11.74
N PHE A 338 4.55 -16.07 12.16
CA PHE A 338 3.56 -16.52 13.13
C PHE A 338 2.48 -17.34 12.42
N ASP A 339 2.47 -18.66 12.66
CA ASP A 339 1.43 -19.56 12.17
C ASP A 339 0.30 -19.66 13.21
N SER A 340 -0.86 -19.11 12.88
CA SER A 340 -2.02 -19.08 13.79
C SER A 340 -2.58 -20.45 14.16
N ASN A 341 -2.23 -21.53 13.45
CA ASN A 341 -2.65 -22.88 13.81
C ASN A 341 -1.98 -23.37 15.10
N ASN A 342 -0.78 -22.88 15.41
CA ASN A 342 -0.01 -23.29 16.58
C ASN A 342 -0.46 -22.61 17.88
N PHE A 343 -1.40 -21.66 17.79
CA PHE A 343 -1.84 -20.86 18.93
C PHE A 343 -3.36 -20.96 19.13
N SER A 344 -3.80 -20.77 20.39
CA SER A 344 -5.22 -20.72 20.75
C SER A 344 -5.90 -19.50 20.13
N ALA A 345 -7.23 -19.49 20.09
CA ALA A 345 -7.94 -18.25 19.81
C ALA A 345 -7.77 -17.27 20.98
N GLY A 346 -7.62 -15.98 20.69
CA GLY A 346 -7.37 -14.94 21.68
C GLY A 346 -6.13 -14.10 21.40
N SER A 347 -5.78 -13.23 22.34
CA SER A 347 -4.64 -12.32 22.22
C SER A 347 -3.33 -13.00 22.59
N HIS A 348 -2.33 -12.84 21.73
CA HIS A 348 -0.96 -13.28 21.89
C HIS A 348 0.00 -12.09 21.74
N THR A 349 1.13 -12.12 22.44
CA THR A 349 2.18 -11.10 22.30
C THR A 349 3.34 -11.67 21.51
N VAL A 350 3.59 -11.15 20.31
CA VAL A 350 4.81 -11.42 19.55
C VAL A 350 5.83 -10.34 19.91
N SER A 351 7.07 -10.71 20.25
CA SER A 351 8.12 -9.73 20.52
C SER A 351 9.47 -10.14 19.93
N ALA A 352 10.29 -9.16 19.59
CA ALA A 352 11.67 -9.34 19.18
C ALA A 352 12.60 -8.59 20.13
N THR A 353 13.66 -9.25 20.59
CA THR A 353 14.78 -8.64 21.32
C THR A 353 15.99 -8.58 20.41
N ILE A 354 16.58 -7.39 20.30
CA ILE A 354 17.75 -7.10 19.49
C ILE A 354 18.91 -6.76 20.43
N SER A 355 20.11 -7.28 20.16
CA SER A 355 21.29 -7.00 20.97
C SER A 355 22.59 -7.01 20.17
N ASP A 356 23.49 -6.09 20.49
CA ASP A 356 24.90 -6.15 20.08
C ASP A 356 25.74 -6.83 21.18
N THR A 357 26.41 -7.92 20.83
CA THR A 357 27.31 -8.68 21.72
C THR A 357 28.79 -8.36 21.48
N THR A 358 29.07 -7.16 20.98
CA THR A 358 30.41 -6.67 20.63
C THR A 358 31.41 -6.86 21.78
N PRO A 359 32.64 -7.30 21.48
CA PRO A 359 33.69 -7.37 22.50
C PRO A 359 34.17 -5.98 22.95
N PHE A 360 33.81 -4.89 22.25
CA PHE A 360 34.19 -3.52 22.62
C PHE A 360 33.50 -3.03 23.89
N VAL A 361 32.37 -3.62 24.30
CA VAL A 361 31.63 -3.24 25.49
C VAL A 361 31.49 -4.44 26.42
N ARG A 362 32.14 -4.40 27.57
CA ARG A 362 32.07 -5.47 28.59
C ARG A 362 31.11 -5.17 29.73
N ASN A 363 30.71 -3.90 29.88
CA ASN A 363 29.81 -3.46 30.94
C ASN A 363 28.78 -2.47 30.38
N ASP A 364 27.53 -2.89 30.20
CA ASP A 364 26.43 -2.05 29.72
C ASP A 364 25.25 -2.03 30.73
N PRO A 365 25.39 -1.34 31.86
CA PRO A 365 24.37 -1.36 32.92
C PRO A 365 23.08 -0.65 32.51
N ASN A 366 23.14 0.20 31.47
CA ASN A 366 22.00 0.96 30.95
C ASN A 366 21.32 0.28 29.76
N GLN A 367 21.80 -0.91 29.35
CA GLN A 367 21.25 -1.67 28.22
C GLN A 367 21.19 -0.85 26.91
N LEU A 368 22.18 0.00 26.66
CA LEU A 368 22.27 0.80 25.44
C LEU A 368 22.39 -0.07 24.18
N LEU A 369 23.00 -1.23 24.29
CA LEU A 369 23.23 -2.18 23.20
C LEU A 369 22.04 -3.14 23.00
N HIS A 370 20.94 -2.93 23.71
CA HIS A 370 19.77 -3.81 23.70
C HIS A 370 18.48 -3.01 23.42
N GLU A 371 17.60 -3.60 22.60
CA GLU A 371 16.27 -3.05 22.37
C GLU A 371 15.23 -4.17 22.23
N SER A 372 13.96 -3.87 22.51
CA SER A 372 12.87 -4.82 22.27
C SER A 372 11.65 -4.13 21.67
N THR A 373 10.96 -4.84 20.80
CA THR A 373 9.70 -4.42 20.19
C THR A 373 8.65 -5.52 20.29
N SER A 374 7.36 -5.16 20.34
CA SER A 374 6.26 -6.11 20.48
C SER A 374 5.01 -5.74 19.69
N TRP A 375 4.22 -6.76 19.37
CA TRP A 375 2.93 -6.71 18.71
C TRP A 375 1.89 -7.51 19.49
N SER A 376 0.67 -7.01 19.56
CA SER A 376 -0.50 -7.76 20.01
C SER A 376 -1.16 -8.42 18.80
N VAL A 377 -1.22 -9.75 18.79
CA VAL A 377 -1.85 -10.54 17.73
C VAL A 377 -3.08 -11.23 18.27
N ASN A 378 -4.26 -10.83 17.81
CA ASN A 378 -5.52 -11.46 18.18
C ASN A 378 -5.86 -12.56 17.15
N VAL A 379 -5.77 -13.83 17.57
CA VAL A 379 -6.14 -14.98 16.75
C VAL A 379 -7.64 -15.21 16.84
N VAL A 380 -8.36 -15.05 15.72
CA VAL A 380 -9.81 -15.29 15.65
C VAL A 380 -10.12 -16.62 14.97
N SER A 381 -11.25 -17.23 15.30
CA SER A 381 -11.72 -18.45 14.63
C SER A 381 -11.87 -18.22 13.12
N ALA A 382 -11.58 -19.23 12.31
CA ALA A 382 -11.84 -19.17 10.87
C ALA A 382 -13.35 -19.05 10.64
N SER A 383 -13.77 -18.19 9.71
CA SER A 383 -15.16 -18.03 9.30
C SER A 383 -15.34 -18.50 7.85
N PRO A 384 -15.36 -19.81 7.58
CA PRO A 384 -15.43 -20.30 6.21
C PRO A 384 -16.83 -20.11 5.63
N VAL A 385 -16.89 -19.74 4.35
CA VAL A 385 -18.09 -19.74 3.51
C VAL A 385 -17.95 -20.80 2.42
N GLN A 386 -18.97 -21.65 2.25
CA GLN A 386 -18.95 -22.79 1.33
C GLN A 386 -20.35 -23.19 0.86
N LEU A 387 -20.42 -24.02 -0.16
CA LEU A 387 -21.64 -24.71 -0.57
C LEU A 387 -21.95 -25.86 0.39
N ASP A 388 -23.22 -26.21 0.53
CA ASP A 388 -23.65 -27.36 1.32
C ASP A 388 -23.34 -28.71 0.66
N ALA A 389 -23.19 -28.72 -0.68
CA ALA A 389 -22.83 -29.89 -1.46
C ALA A 389 -21.83 -29.55 -2.57
N ALA A 390 -21.03 -30.55 -2.99
CA ALA A 390 -20.11 -30.45 -4.14
C ALA A 390 -20.80 -30.80 -5.47
N SER A 391 -22.02 -31.31 -5.42
CA SER A 391 -22.80 -31.72 -6.59
C SER A 391 -24.29 -31.55 -6.36
N TYR A 392 -25.00 -31.04 -7.36
CA TYR A 392 -26.47 -30.98 -7.39
C TYR A 392 -26.97 -31.67 -8.65
N SER A 393 -28.10 -32.37 -8.57
CA SER A 393 -28.74 -32.98 -9.73
C SER A 393 -30.22 -32.65 -9.74
N LYS A 394 -30.71 -32.15 -10.87
CA LYS A 394 -32.08 -31.72 -11.10
C LYS A 394 -32.58 -32.15 -12.47
N SER A 395 -33.88 -32.39 -12.59
CA SER A 395 -34.54 -32.56 -13.89
C SER A 395 -34.88 -31.21 -14.47
N GLU A 396 -34.95 -31.12 -15.79
CA GLU A 396 -35.51 -29.95 -16.47
C GLU A 396 -36.92 -29.58 -15.97
N THR A 397 -37.72 -30.56 -15.56
CA THR A 397 -39.04 -30.33 -14.95
C THR A 397 -39.00 -29.63 -13.58
N ASP A 398 -37.85 -29.62 -12.89
CA ASP A 398 -37.68 -28.88 -11.63
C ASP A 398 -37.64 -27.35 -11.86
N LEU A 399 -37.37 -26.90 -13.09
CA LEU A 399 -37.26 -25.51 -13.55
C LEU A 399 -36.19 -24.65 -12.87
N GLN A 400 -35.61 -25.07 -11.74
CA GLN A 400 -34.50 -24.39 -11.07
C GLN A 400 -33.75 -25.32 -10.11
N VAL A 401 -32.48 -24.98 -9.85
CA VAL A 401 -31.69 -25.55 -8.75
C VAL A 401 -31.45 -24.49 -7.68
N ASN A 402 -31.64 -24.86 -6.40
CA ASN A 402 -31.35 -23.98 -5.26
C ASN A 402 -30.07 -24.44 -4.57
N LEU A 403 -29.03 -23.62 -4.64
CA LEU A 403 -27.74 -23.86 -3.98
C LEU A 403 -27.70 -23.16 -2.62
N LEU A 404 -27.42 -23.91 -1.56
CA LEU A 404 -27.30 -23.36 -0.21
C LEU A 404 -25.84 -22.99 0.08
N VAL A 405 -25.60 -21.70 0.29
CA VAL A 405 -24.31 -21.18 0.76
C VAL A 405 -24.36 -21.05 2.27
N THR A 406 -23.44 -21.70 2.96
CA THR A 406 -23.33 -21.71 4.43
C THR A 406 -22.08 -20.97 4.90
N ARG A 407 -22.19 -20.28 6.03
CA ARG A 407 -21.12 -19.62 6.76
C ARG A 407 -21.06 -20.22 8.16
N SER A 408 -19.86 -20.58 8.62
CA SER A 408 -19.63 -21.04 9.99
C SER A 408 -18.52 -20.21 10.66
N GLY A 409 -18.18 -20.52 11.92
CA GLY A 409 -17.15 -19.79 12.67
C GLY A 409 -17.67 -18.50 13.31
N ASP A 410 -16.88 -17.42 13.23
CA ASP A 410 -17.31 -16.10 13.70
C ASP A 410 -18.25 -15.43 12.69
N THR A 411 -19.50 -15.25 13.11
CA THR A 411 -20.56 -14.63 12.30
C THR A 411 -20.97 -13.26 12.83
N SER A 412 -20.22 -12.67 13.76
CA SER A 412 -20.56 -11.39 14.40
C SER A 412 -20.47 -10.19 13.46
N GLY A 413 -19.62 -10.25 12.43
CA GLY A 413 -19.50 -9.23 11.39
C GLY A 413 -20.29 -9.55 10.12
N ALA A 414 -20.70 -8.53 9.38
CA ALA A 414 -21.21 -8.69 8.02
C ALA A 414 -20.09 -9.20 7.08
N PHE A 415 -20.45 -9.94 6.03
CA PHE A 415 -19.49 -10.44 5.03
C PHE A 415 -20.15 -10.55 3.66
N SER A 416 -19.34 -10.61 2.61
CA SER A 416 -19.80 -10.87 1.24
C SER A 416 -18.97 -11.94 0.53
N VAL A 417 -19.57 -12.59 -0.46
CA VAL A 417 -18.90 -13.56 -1.35
C VAL A 417 -19.49 -13.44 -2.76
N GLY A 418 -18.63 -13.40 -3.78
CA GLY A 418 -19.03 -13.46 -5.18
C GLY A 418 -19.44 -14.87 -5.58
N TYR A 419 -20.32 -15.00 -6.56
CA TYR A 419 -20.70 -16.28 -7.17
C TYR A 419 -20.94 -16.14 -8.66
N ALA A 420 -20.68 -17.22 -9.40
CA ALA A 420 -21.00 -17.32 -10.82
C ALA A 420 -21.21 -18.77 -11.25
N THR A 421 -22.13 -18.98 -12.19
CA THR A 421 -22.21 -20.18 -13.02
C THR A 421 -21.24 -20.07 -14.21
N SER A 422 -20.72 -21.19 -14.67
CA SER A 422 -19.87 -21.28 -15.86
C SER A 422 -20.06 -22.62 -16.58
N ASP A 423 -20.05 -22.61 -17.90
CA ASP A 423 -20.11 -23.80 -18.74
C ASP A 423 -18.97 -23.87 -19.77
N THR A 424 -18.86 -25.03 -20.41
CA THR A 424 -17.91 -25.28 -21.52
C THR A 424 -18.61 -25.39 -22.87
N ALA A 425 -19.93 -25.23 -22.94
CA ALA A 425 -20.72 -25.37 -24.18
C ALA A 425 -20.50 -24.18 -25.12
N GLY A 426 -20.31 -22.99 -24.55
CA GLY A 426 -19.98 -21.77 -25.31
C GLY A 426 -21.06 -21.42 -26.34
N ALA A 427 -20.66 -21.17 -27.59
CA ALA A 427 -21.57 -20.80 -28.67
C ALA A 427 -22.12 -22.01 -29.46
N SER A 428 -21.95 -23.24 -28.97
CA SER A 428 -22.44 -24.44 -29.64
C SER A 428 -23.97 -24.37 -29.86
N PRO A 429 -24.49 -24.91 -30.98
CA PRO A 429 -25.93 -25.03 -31.18
C PRO A 429 -26.58 -25.91 -30.10
N CYS A 430 -27.81 -25.58 -29.70
CA CYS A 430 -28.50 -26.27 -28.61
C CYS A 430 -28.94 -27.70 -28.95
N ASN A 431 -28.88 -28.11 -30.22
CA ASN A 431 -29.15 -29.50 -30.60
C ASN A 431 -27.90 -30.41 -30.53
N VAL A 432 -26.80 -29.92 -29.96
CA VAL A 432 -25.53 -30.64 -29.84
C VAL A 432 -25.42 -31.24 -28.43
N THR A 433 -25.56 -32.57 -28.36
CA THR A 433 -25.47 -33.31 -27.10
C THR A 433 -24.03 -33.70 -26.79
N ASN A 434 -23.38 -32.97 -25.90
CA ASN A 434 -21.97 -33.19 -25.53
C ASN A 434 -21.74 -33.27 -24.01
N ALA A 435 -22.81 -33.46 -23.23
CA ALA A 435 -22.82 -33.50 -21.77
C ALA A 435 -22.41 -32.18 -21.10
N ALA A 436 -22.30 -31.08 -21.84
CA ALA A 436 -22.07 -29.75 -21.30
C ALA A 436 -23.32 -28.89 -21.47
N ALA A 437 -23.93 -28.55 -20.34
CA ALA A 437 -25.09 -27.67 -20.34
C ALA A 437 -24.68 -26.26 -20.76
N SER A 438 -25.50 -25.60 -21.53
CA SER A 438 -25.31 -24.28 -22.14
C SER A 438 -26.16 -23.22 -21.47
N SER A 439 -25.54 -22.10 -21.11
CA SER A 439 -26.25 -20.91 -20.63
C SER A 439 -27.14 -20.20 -21.68
N ARG A 440 -27.11 -20.69 -22.93
CA ARG A 440 -28.02 -20.25 -24.00
C ARG A 440 -29.27 -21.11 -24.08
N CYS A 441 -29.21 -22.37 -23.65
CA CYS A 441 -30.22 -23.39 -23.96
C CYS A 441 -30.82 -24.02 -22.71
N ASP A 442 -30.00 -24.38 -21.72
CA ASP A 442 -30.37 -25.32 -20.64
C ASP A 442 -30.50 -24.66 -19.27
N TYR A 443 -29.83 -23.52 -19.07
CA TYR A 443 -29.90 -22.78 -17.82
C TYR A 443 -29.69 -21.28 -18.03
N LEU A 444 -30.11 -20.49 -17.05
CA LEU A 444 -29.80 -19.06 -17.01
C LEU A 444 -28.50 -18.82 -16.25
N THR A 445 -27.50 -18.20 -16.89
CA THR A 445 -26.28 -17.74 -16.20
C THR A 445 -26.67 -16.96 -14.95
N THR A 446 -26.16 -17.36 -13.80
CA THR A 446 -26.46 -16.74 -12.51
C THR A 446 -25.18 -16.25 -11.88
N VAL A 447 -25.07 -14.96 -11.65
CA VAL A 447 -23.84 -14.30 -11.21
C VAL A 447 -24.16 -13.13 -10.29
N GLY A 448 -23.30 -12.88 -9.30
CA GLY A 448 -23.42 -11.70 -8.46
C GLY A 448 -22.69 -11.82 -7.14
N THR A 449 -23.07 -10.96 -6.19
CA THR A 449 -22.50 -10.95 -4.84
C THR A 449 -23.57 -11.28 -3.81
N LEU A 450 -23.27 -12.26 -2.95
CA LEU A 450 -24.09 -12.64 -1.82
C LEU A 450 -23.60 -11.88 -0.58
N GLN A 451 -24.52 -11.17 0.07
CA GLN A 451 -24.23 -10.40 1.29
C GLN A 451 -24.90 -11.06 2.49
N PHE A 452 -24.17 -11.21 3.58
CA PHE A 452 -24.67 -11.70 4.85
C PHE A 452 -24.53 -10.59 5.90
N ALA A 453 -25.63 -10.28 6.57
CA ALA A 453 -25.62 -9.46 7.77
C ALA A 453 -24.97 -10.21 8.95
N ALA A 454 -24.64 -9.47 10.00
CA ALA A 454 -24.20 -10.07 11.26
C ALA A 454 -25.20 -11.12 11.75
N GLY A 455 -24.71 -12.31 12.09
CA GLY A 455 -25.51 -13.45 12.55
C GLY A 455 -26.14 -14.31 11.46
N GLU A 456 -26.16 -13.89 10.18
CA GLU A 456 -26.67 -14.74 9.10
C GLU A 456 -25.68 -15.87 8.77
N THR A 457 -26.16 -17.11 8.79
CA THR A 457 -25.33 -18.32 8.61
C THR A 457 -25.61 -19.08 7.31
N SER A 458 -26.71 -18.80 6.61
CA SER A 458 -27.01 -19.44 5.33
C SER A 458 -27.85 -18.57 4.40
N LYS A 459 -27.64 -18.69 3.07
CA LYS A 459 -28.52 -18.12 2.04
C LYS A 459 -28.62 -19.06 0.84
N SER A 460 -29.75 -19.00 0.15
CA SER A 460 -30.00 -19.79 -1.07
C SER A 460 -29.78 -18.93 -2.32
N ILE A 461 -29.23 -19.53 -3.37
CA ILE A 461 -29.11 -18.97 -4.71
C ILE A 461 -29.87 -19.88 -5.67
N ALA A 462 -30.83 -19.33 -6.39
CA ALA A 462 -31.57 -20.05 -7.42
C ALA A 462 -30.89 -19.88 -8.77
N VAL A 463 -30.68 -20.97 -9.50
CA VAL A 463 -30.26 -20.97 -10.90
C VAL A 463 -31.41 -21.55 -11.73
N PRO A 464 -32.09 -20.75 -12.56
CA PRO A 464 -33.15 -21.23 -13.44
C PRO A 464 -32.64 -22.25 -14.46
N ILE A 465 -33.43 -23.29 -14.69
CA ILE A 465 -33.23 -24.36 -15.67
C ILE A 465 -34.28 -24.19 -16.77
N ILE A 466 -33.87 -24.37 -18.01
CA ILE A 466 -34.74 -24.35 -19.18
C ILE A 466 -35.13 -25.80 -19.48
N ASN A 467 -36.41 -26.03 -19.77
CA ASN A 467 -36.93 -27.33 -20.13
C ASN A 467 -37.23 -27.28 -21.63
N ASP A 468 -36.34 -27.84 -22.43
CA ASP A 468 -36.48 -27.73 -23.87
C ASP A 468 -37.31 -28.88 -24.47
N SER A 469 -37.02 -29.29 -25.71
CA SER A 469 -37.68 -30.43 -26.34
C SER A 469 -36.73 -31.28 -27.17
N TYR A 470 -35.43 -31.04 -27.07
CA TYR A 470 -34.41 -31.92 -27.61
C TYR A 470 -34.33 -33.16 -26.72
N THR A 471 -33.77 -34.24 -27.27
CA THR A 471 -33.51 -35.44 -26.48
C THR A 471 -32.03 -35.55 -26.29
N GLU A 472 -31.62 -35.54 -25.04
CA GLU A 472 -30.26 -35.28 -24.62
C GLU A 472 -29.81 -36.29 -23.57
N ASN A 473 -28.50 -36.32 -23.32
CA ASN A 473 -27.98 -37.04 -22.16
C ASN A 473 -27.97 -36.10 -20.96
N SER A 474 -27.68 -36.61 -19.77
CA SER A 474 -27.44 -35.69 -18.64
C SER A 474 -26.28 -34.76 -18.93
N GLU A 475 -26.50 -33.48 -18.73
CA GLU A 475 -25.54 -32.42 -19.04
C GLU A 475 -25.13 -31.67 -17.78
N SER A 476 -23.97 -31.02 -17.78
CA SER A 476 -23.47 -30.36 -16.57
C SER A 476 -22.80 -29.03 -16.81
N PHE A 477 -22.87 -28.18 -15.79
CA PHE A 477 -22.16 -26.90 -15.68
C PHE A 477 -21.63 -26.71 -14.26
N SER A 478 -20.82 -25.68 -14.04
CA SER A 478 -20.18 -25.41 -12.75
C SER A 478 -20.76 -24.17 -12.07
N PHE A 479 -20.76 -24.17 -10.75
CA PHE A 479 -21.03 -23.01 -9.90
C PHE A 479 -19.82 -22.77 -8.98
N THR A 480 -19.39 -21.53 -8.82
CA THR A 480 -18.18 -21.20 -8.03
C THR A 480 -18.39 -19.99 -7.13
N LEU A 481 -17.93 -20.07 -5.89
CA LEU A 481 -17.79 -18.97 -4.94
C LEU A 481 -16.41 -18.31 -5.09
N SER A 482 -16.35 -16.97 -5.02
CA SER A 482 -15.11 -16.21 -5.22
C SER A 482 -15.06 -14.94 -4.35
N ASN A 483 -13.86 -14.38 -4.20
CA ASN A 483 -13.62 -13.05 -3.60
C ASN A 483 -14.35 -12.78 -2.27
N PRO A 484 -14.23 -13.65 -1.24
CA PRO A 484 -14.88 -13.38 0.03
C PRO A 484 -14.26 -12.16 0.73
N ILE A 485 -15.11 -11.30 1.32
CA ILE A 485 -14.71 -10.18 2.18
C ILE A 485 -15.30 -10.43 3.56
N GLY A 486 -14.47 -10.49 4.61
CA GLY A 486 -14.91 -10.79 5.98
C GLY A 486 -15.12 -12.28 6.27
N ALA A 487 -14.65 -13.16 5.38
CA ALA A 487 -14.70 -14.62 5.48
C ALA A 487 -13.54 -15.24 4.67
N THR A 488 -13.37 -16.56 4.78
CA THR A 488 -12.48 -17.35 3.91
C THR A 488 -13.30 -18.34 3.08
N LEU A 489 -12.83 -18.74 1.89
CA LEU A 489 -13.50 -19.83 1.16
C LEU A 489 -13.30 -21.16 1.92
N GLY A 490 -14.39 -21.89 2.15
CA GLY A 490 -14.38 -23.25 2.70
C GLY A 490 -14.35 -24.31 1.59
N SER A 491 -14.71 -25.54 1.93
CA SER A 491 -14.78 -26.65 0.98
C SER A 491 -16.10 -27.41 1.16
N PRO A 492 -16.94 -27.53 0.11
CA PRO A 492 -16.69 -27.13 -1.28
C PRO A 492 -16.94 -25.63 -1.57
N ALA A 493 -16.02 -24.98 -2.29
CA ALA A 493 -16.21 -23.63 -2.84
C ALA A 493 -16.73 -23.63 -4.29
N SER A 494 -16.83 -24.80 -4.91
CA SER A 494 -17.38 -25.02 -6.24
C SER A 494 -18.22 -26.30 -6.24
N ALA A 495 -19.26 -26.32 -7.06
CA ALA A 495 -20.10 -27.49 -7.26
C ALA A 495 -20.40 -27.72 -8.73
N THR A 496 -20.53 -28.99 -9.10
CA THR A 496 -21.06 -29.42 -10.40
C THR A 496 -22.58 -29.52 -10.32
N ILE A 497 -23.29 -28.92 -11.27
CA ILE A 497 -24.74 -29.04 -11.39
C ILE A 497 -25.01 -29.89 -12.62
N THR A 498 -25.77 -30.97 -12.44
CA THR A 498 -26.19 -31.88 -13.50
C THR A 498 -27.68 -31.72 -13.78
N ILE A 499 -28.03 -31.42 -15.02
CA ILE A 499 -29.40 -31.38 -15.53
C ILE A 499 -29.71 -32.75 -16.16
N THR A 500 -30.84 -33.32 -15.80
CA THR A 500 -31.35 -34.59 -16.35
C THR A 500 -32.52 -34.32 -17.27
N ASP A 501 -32.39 -34.81 -18.51
CA ASP A 501 -33.40 -34.70 -19.56
C ASP A 501 -34.70 -35.43 -19.16
N ASN A 502 -35.85 -34.81 -19.41
CA ASN A 502 -37.16 -35.44 -19.24
C ASN A 502 -37.76 -36.03 -20.51
N ASP A 503 -37.17 -35.76 -21.68
CA ASP A 503 -37.72 -36.14 -22.97
C ASP A 503 -37.24 -37.51 -23.44
N THR A 504 -38.18 -38.28 -23.99
CA THR A 504 -37.88 -39.60 -24.57
C THR A 504 -37.69 -39.56 -26.09
N SER A 505 -38.07 -38.44 -26.71
CA SER A 505 -37.95 -38.19 -28.15
C SER A 505 -38.13 -36.70 -28.42
N THR A 506 -37.40 -36.15 -29.41
CA THR A 506 -37.49 -34.73 -29.74
C THR A 506 -38.92 -34.31 -30.05
N GLY A 507 -39.41 -33.32 -29.30
CA GLY A 507 -40.81 -32.90 -29.26
C GLY A 507 -41.14 -31.68 -30.12
N THR A 508 -42.35 -31.15 -29.92
CA THR A 508 -42.74 -29.85 -30.46
C THR A 508 -42.08 -28.73 -29.67
N ASN A 509 -41.62 -27.69 -30.38
CA ASN A 509 -40.94 -26.57 -29.75
C ASN A 509 -41.80 -25.90 -28.66
N PRO A 510 -41.40 -25.95 -27.38
CA PRO A 510 -42.19 -25.46 -26.26
C PRO A 510 -42.38 -23.94 -26.32
N ILE A 511 -41.55 -23.22 -27.09
CA ILE A 511 -41.73 -21.78 -27.34
C ILE A 511 -43.06 -21.45 -28.02
N ASP A 512 -43.77 -22.42 -28.58
CA ASP A 512 -45.11 -22.24 -29.16
C ASP A 512 -46.23 -22.24 -28.11
N SER A 513 -45.95 -22.73 -26.90
CA SER A 513 -46.84 -22.56 -25.73
C SER A 513 -46.78 -21.14 -25.19
N SER A 514 -47.93 -20.53 -24.91
CA SER A 514 -48.01 -19.17 -24.34
C SER A 514 -47.31 -19.07 -22.99
N ALA A 515 -47.50 -20.04 -22.09
CA ALA A 515 -46.90 -20.03 -20.76
C ALA A 515 -45.37 -20.14 -20.80
N PHE A 516 -44.84 -21.03 -21.64
CA PHE A 516 -43.39 -21.16 -21.84
C PHE A 516 -42.81 -19.90 -22.50
N PHE A 517 -43.48 -19.37 -23.53
CA PHE A 517 -43.08 -18.12 -24.18
C PHE A 517 -42.96 -16.97 -23.19
N VAL A 518 -43.95 -16.80 -22.32
CA VAL A 518 -43.92 -15.77 -21.27
C VAL A 518 -42.80 -16.02 -20.27
N ARG A 519 -42.64 -17.26 -19.77
CA ARG A 519 -41.55 -17.61 -18.86
C ARG A 519 -40.17 -17.28 -19.45
N GLN A 520 -39.93 -17.59 -20.72
CA GLN A 520 -38.64 -17.29 -21.35
C GLN A 520 -38.38 -15.79 -21.47
N HIS A 521 -39.41 -14.97 -21.63
CA HIS A 521 -39.22 -13.52 -21.59
C HIS A 521 -38.84 -13.00 -20.20
N TYR A 522 -39.38 -13.61 -19.13
CA TYR A 522 -38.93 -13.32 -17.77
C TYR A 522 -37.46 -13.69 -17.57
N LEU A 523 -37.01 -14.85 -18.05
CA LEU A 523 -35.60 -15.26 -17.94
C LEU A 523 -34.68 -14.39 -18.80
N ASP A 524 -35.01 -14.20 -20.07
CA ASP A 524 -34.15 -13.53 -21.04
C ASP A 524 -34.01 -12.02 -20.79
N PHE A 525 -35.07 -11.36 -20.32
CA PHE A 525 -35.07 -9.90 -20.10
C PHE A 525 -34.97 -9.51 -18.64
N LEU A 526 -35.63 -10.23 -17.73
CA LEU A 526 -35.73 -9.85 -16.31
C LEU A 526 -34.84 -10.70 -15.39
N ASN A 527 -34.21 -11.75 -15.91
CA ASN A 527 -33.26 -12.61 -15.21
C ASN A 527 -33.83 -13.25 -13.92
N ARG A 528 -35.12 -13.60 -13.93
CA ARG A 528 -35.81 -14.25 -12.81
C ARG A 528 -36.97 -15.11 -13.30
N GLU A 529 -37.42 -16.04 -12.47
CA GLU A 529 -38.70 -16.71 -12.69
C GLU A 529 -39.88 -15.72 -12.62
N PRO A 530 -40.96 -15.95 -13.40
CA PRO A 530 -42.17 -15.18 -13.27
C PRO A 530 -42.82 -15.39 -11.90
N ASP A 531 -43.38 -14.32 -11.37
CA ASP A 531 -44.37 -14.44 -10.30
C ASP A 531 -45.70 -14.97 -10.88
N ALA A 532 -46.48 -15.66 -10.05
CA ALA A 532 -47.70 -16.35 -10.50
C ALA A 532 -48.69 -15.40 -11.21
N SER A 533 -48.89 -14.19 -10.67
CA SER A 533 -49.76 -13.17 -11.25
C SER A 533 -49.27 -12.67 -12.60
N GLY A 534 -47.97 -12.42 -12.74
CA GLY A 534 -47.36 -11.98 -13.97
C GLY A 534 -47.43 -13.04 -15.07
N LEU A 535 -47.16 -14.31 -14.73
CA LEU A 535 -47.30 -15.43 -15.67
C LEU A 535 -48.73 -15.54 -16.18
N GLU A 536 -49.72 -15.51 -15.28
CA GLU A 536 -51.14 -15.61 -15.64
C GLU A 536 -51.57 -14.45 -16.54
N PHE A 537 -51.23 -13.21 -16.17
CA PHE A 537 -51.59 -12.01 -16.92
C PHE A 537 -51.06 -12.04 -18.36
N TRP A 538 -49.74 -12.24 -18.53
CA TRP A 538 -49.12 -12.19 -19.85
C TRP A 538 -49.50 -13.40 -20.72
N THR A 539 -49.73 -14.56 -20.10
CA THR A 539 -50.23 -15.75 -20.82
C THR A 539 -51.66 -15.50 -21.32
N GLY A 540 -52.52 -14.94 -20.47
CA GLY A 540 -53.89 -14.58 -20.83
C GLY A 540 -53.98 -13.56 -21.96
N GLU A 541 -53.05 -12.59 -22.04
CA GLU A 541 -52.99 -11.63 -23.14
C GLU A 541 -52.82 -12.29 -24.52
N ILE A 542 -52.11 -13.43 -24.58
CA ILE A 542 -51.92 -14.21 -25.80
C ILE A 542 -53.13 -15.14 -26.02
N ASP A 543 -53.54 -15.87 -24.99
CA ASP A 543 -54.57 -16.91 -25.09
C ASP A 543 -55.95 -16.36 -25.41
N ASN A 544 -56.25 -15.11 -25.02
CA ASN A 544 -57.48 -14.41 -25.40
C ASN A 544 -57.64 -14.21 -26.92
N CYS A 545 -56.56 -14.38 -27.70
CA CYS A 545 -56.58 -14.36 -29.16
C CYS A 545 -56.73 -15.75 -29.79
N THR A 546 -56.59 -16.84 -29.05
CA THR A 546 -56.58 -18.21 -29.60
C THR A 546 -58.00 -18.68 -29.96
N PRO A 547 -58.24 -19.28 -31.15
CA PRO A 547 -57.28 -19.75 -32.16
C PRO A 547 -57.11 -18.79 -33.37
N LYS A 548 -57.24 -17.47 -33.19
CA LYS A 548 -57.09 -16.48 -34.29
C LYS A 548 -55.60 -16.21 -34.56
N PRO A 549 -54.99 -16.74 -35.65
CA PRO A 549 -53.53 -16.76 -35.77
C PRO A 549 -52.91 -15.36 -35.89
N GLN A 550 -53.53 -14.46 -36.65
CA GLN A 550 -53.08 -13.07 -36.81
C GLN A 550 -53.14 -12.26 -35.50
N CYS A 551 -54.16 -12.52 -34.67
CA CYS A 551 -54.31 -11.91 -33.35
C CYS A 551 -53.22 -12.43 -32.40
N THR A 552 -52.99 -13.74 -32.43
CA THR A 552 -51.99 -14.42 -31.59
C THR A 552 -50.57 -13.96 -31.92
N GLU A 553 -50.23 -13.86 -33.21
CA GLU A 553 -48.93 -13.33 -33.65
C GLU A 553 -48.71 -11.90 -33.16
N LEU A 554 -49.70 -11.01 -33.34
CA LEU A 554 -49.61 -9.63 -32.88
C LEU A 554 -49.48 -9.53 -31.35
N LYS A 555 -50.22 -10.37 -30.60
CA LYS A 555 -50.12 -10.42 -29.14
C LYS A 555 -48.75 -10.92 -28.69
N ARG A 556 -48.19 -11.95 -29.32
CA ARG A 556 -46.82 -12.39 -29.05
C ARG A 556 -45.80 -11.26 -29.25
N ILE A 557 -45.89 -10.52 -30.36
CA ILE A 557 -45.02 -9.38 -30.63
C ILE A 557 -45.16 -8.30 -29.54
N ASN A 558 -46.38 -7.97 -29.14
CA ASN A 558 -46.64 -6.92 -28.16
C ASN A 558 -46.24 -7.32 -26.73
N VAL A 559 -46.58 -8.54 -26.31
CA VAL A 559 -46.17 -9.11 -25.02
C VAL A 559 -44.65 -9.15 -24.94
N SER A 560 -44.00 -9.63 -26.00
CA SER A 560 -42.55 -9.69 -26.11
C SER A 560 -41.89 -8.31 -25.96
N ALA A 561 -42.37 -7.31 -26.71
CA ALA A 561 -41.88 -5.93 -26.60
C ALA A 561 -42.15 -5.32 -25.22
N ALA A 562 -43.23 -5.73 -24.54
CA ALA A 562 -43.58 -5.20 -23.22
C ALA A 562 -42.54 -5.51 -22.15
N PHE A 563 -41.78 -6.62 -22.26
CA PHE A 563 -40.71 -6.95 -21.31
C PHE A 563 -39.56 -5.94 -21.34
N PHE A 564 -39.19 -5.44 -22.53
CA PHE A 564 -38.22 -4.35 -22.61
C PHE A 564 -38.79 -3.03 -22.09
N LEU A 565 -40.07 -2.76 -22.38
CA LEU A 565 -40.75 -1.52 -21.98
C LEU A 565 -41.15 -1.50 -20.50
N ALA A 566 -41.12 -2.65 -19.83
CA ALA A 566 -41.49 -2.78 -18.43
C ALA A 566 -40.55 -1.97 -17.54
N VAL A 567 -41.12 -1.37 -16.49
CA VAL A 567 -40.38 -0.62 -15.48
C VAL A 567 -39.18 -1.43 -14.96
N GLU A 568 -39.37 -2.73 -14.76
CA GLU A 568 -38.32 -3.62 -14.27
C GLU A 568 -37.10 -3.62 -15.19
N PHE A 569 -37.26 -3.78 -16.51
CA PHE A 569 -36.13 -3.73 -17.45
C PHE A 569 -35.57 -2.30 -17.59
N GLN A 570 -36.43 -1.29 -17.61
CA GLN A 570 -36.02 0.11 -17.75
C GLN A 570 -35.10 0.57 -16.60
N GLU A 571 -35.37 0.08 -15.39
CA GLU A 571 -34.59 0.42 -14.18
C GLU A 571 -33.51 -0.61 -13.81
N THR A 572 -33.40 -1.72 -14.56
CA THR A 572 -32.33 -2.72 -14.39
C THR A 572 -31.43 -2.74 -15.63
N GLY A 573 -31.75 -3.54 -16.64
CA GLY A 573 -30.92 -3.73 -17.84
C GLY A 573 -30.67 -2.43 -18.60
N PHE A 574 -31.69 -1.61 -18.82
CA PHE A 574 -31.49 -0.33 -19.51
C PHE A 574 -30.73 0.68 -18.63
N LEU A 575 -30.83 0.60 -17.31
CA LEU A 575 -30.00 1.40 -16.42
C LEU A 575 -28.52 0.98 -16.51
N ALA A 576 -28.23 -0.33 -16.46
CA ALA A 576 -26.89 -0.86 -16.64
C ALA A 576 -26.27 -0.38 -17.97
N TYR A 577 -27.01 -0.51 -19.08
CA TYR A 577 -26.59 0.02 -20.39
C TYR A 577 -26.22 1.51 -20.31
N ARG A 578 -27.04 2.34 -19.65
CA ARG A 578 -26.82 3.79 -19.55
C ARG A 578 -25.61 4.13 -18.69
N PHE A 579 -25.25 3.31 -17.71
CA PHE A 579 -23.98 3.45 -16.97
C PHE A 579 -22.78 3.26 -17.90
N TYR A 580 -22.78 2.23 -18.76
CA TYR A 580 -21.74 2.05 -19.78
C TYR A 580 -21.70 3.21 -20.76
N ARG A 581 -22.87 3.70 -21.21
CA ARG A 581 -22.95 4.88 -22.10
C ARG A 581 -22.33 6.12 -21.46
N ALA A 582 -22.72 6.44 -20.23
CA ALA A 582 -22.26 7.63 -19.52
C ALA A 582 -20.77 7.57 -19.20
N SER A 583 -20.21 6.37 -19.06
CA SER A 583 -18.82 6.16 -18.66
C SER A 583 -17.85 6.01 -19.83
N TYR A 584 -18.28 5.36 -20.91
CA TYR A 584 -17.37 4.96 -21.99
C TYR A 584 -17.84 5.39 -23.38
N GLY A 585 -19.05 5.92 -23.50
CA GLY A 585 -19.56 6.43 -24.75
C GLY A 585 -19.95 5.29 -25.70
N ASN A 586 -19.79 5.52 -27.01
CA ASN A 586 -20.07 4.55 -28.06
C ASN A 586 -18.78 4.29 -28.82
N LEU A 587 -18.64 3.07 -29.32
CA LEU A 587 -17.62 2.77 -30.31
C LEU A 587 -18.11 3.20 -31.69
N ALA A 588 -17.18 3.54 -32.59
CA ALA A 588 -17.55 3.92 -33.96
C ALA A 588 -18.26 2.76 -34.66
N GLY A 589 -19.51 2.96 -35.08
CA GLY A 589 -20.31 1.92 -35.73
C GLY A 589 -20.78 0.79 -34.80
N ALA A 590 -20.71 0.95 -33.48
CA ALA A 590 -21.06 -0.07 -32.50
C ALA A 590 -21.88 0.50 -31.33
N PRO A 591 -22.59 -0.35 -30.56
CA PRO A 591 -23.25 0.07 -29.33
C PRO A 591 -22.24 0.54 -28.26
N VAL A 592 -22.73 0.81 -27.05
CA VAL A 592 -21.88 1.03 -25.88
C VAL A 592 -20.94 -0.16 -25.67
N PRO A 593 -19.72 0.04 -25.16
CA PRO A 593 -18.72 -1.02 -25.06
C PRO A 593 -18.95 -1.90 -23.83
N VAL A 594 -20.05 -2.65 -23.85
CA VAL A 594 -20.46 -3.66 -22.86
C VAL A 594 -20.63 -5.00 -23.54
N GLU A 595 -20.09 -6.05 -22.93
CA GLU A 595 -20.28 -7.43 -23.39
C GLU A 595 -21.49 -8.07 -22.69
N PHE A 596 -22.02 -9.15 -23.29
CA PHE A 596 -23.23 -9.81 -22.81
C PHE A 596 -23.12 -10.29 -21.35
N LEU A 597 -22.04 -10.99 -20.99
CA LEU A 597 -21.85 -11.49 -19.61
C LEU A 597 -21.64 -10.35 -18.61
N GLU A 598 -20.97 -9.28 -19.02
CA GLU A 598 -20.77 -8.08 -18.22
C GLU A 598 -22.11 -7.37 -17.95
N PHE A 599 -22.91 -7.16 -19.01
CA PHE A 599 -24.27 -6.62 -18.93
C PHE A 599 -25.18 -7.46 -18.03
N LEU A 600 -25.09 -8.78 -18.16
CA LEU A 600 -25.92 -9.72 -17.42
C LEU A 600 -25.62 -9.67 -15.92
N ALA A 601 -24.34 -9.65 -15.54
CA ALA A 601 -23.92 -9.52 -14.15
C ALA A 601 -24.44 -8.23 -13.50
N ASP A 602 -24.30 -7.11 -14.21
CA ASP A 602 -24.76 -5.81 -13.72
C ASP A 602 -26.28 -5.73 -13.63
N THR A 603 -26.98 -6.28 -14.62
CA THR A 603 -28.45 -6.34 -14.62
C THR A 603 -28.97 -7.17 -13.44
N GLN A 604 -28.36 -8.34 -13.19
CA GLN A 604 -28.73 -9.20 -12.06
C GLN A 604 -28.41 -8.56 -10.71
N GLN A 605 -27.32 -7.79 -10.61
CA GLN A 605 -26.99 -7.04 -9.39
C GLN A 605 -28.06 -5.99 -9.08
N ILE A 606 -28.50 -5.21 -10.07
CA ILE A 606 -29.52 -4.17 -9.90
C ILE A 606 -30.90 -4.81 -9.63
N GLY A 607 -31.27 -5.87 -10.37
CA GLY A 607 -32.56 -6.54 -10.26
C GLY A 607 -32.71 -7.51 -9.08
N LYS A 608 -31.66 -7.72 -8.28
CA LYS A 608 -31.64 -8.77 -7.24
C LYS A 608 -32.79 -8.65 -6.24
N GLY A 609 -33.73 -9.60 -6.29
CA GLY A 609 -34.89 -9.67 -5.41
C GLY A 609 -35.93 -8.58 -5.66
N VAL A 610 -35.90 -7.94 -6.83
CA VAL A 610 -36.89 -6.96 -7.26
C VAL A 610 -38.00 -7.68 -8.01
N VAL A 611 -39.25 -7.45 -7.58
CA VAL A 611 -40.47 -7.85 -8.29
C VAL A 611 -41.36 -6.62 -8.30
N VAL A 612 -41.54 -6.00 -9.46
CA VAL A 612 -42.31 -4.75 -9.57
C VAL A 612 -43.75 -4.97 -9.10
N GLY A 613 -44.22 -4.12 -8.19
CA GLY A 613 -45.54 -4.22 -7.57
C GLY A 613 -45.59 -5.04 -6.28
N ALA A 614 -44.51 -5.76 -5.91
CA ALA A 614 -44.40 -6.41 -4.60
C ALA A 614 -44.16 -5.37 -3.49
N VAL A 615 -44.43 -5.71 -2.23
CA VAL A 615 -44.21 -4.77 -1.11
C VAL A 615 -42.73 -4.35 -1.04
N ASN A 616 -42.47 -3.04 -0.98
CA ASN A 616 -41.13 -2.44 -0.78
C ASN A 616 -40.14 -2.67 -1.94
N TRP A 617 -40.62 -2.96 -3.15
CA TRP A 617 -39.76 -3.23 -4.32
C TRP A 617 -38.93 -2.01 -4.74
N GLU A 618 -39.47 -0.79 -4.63
CA GLU A 618 -38.77 0.45 -5.00
C GLU A 618 -37.56 0.70 -4.10
N ALA A 619 -37.72 0.51 -2.78
CA ALA A 619 -36.61 0.67 -1.84
C ALA A 619 -35.54 -0.41 -2.05
N LYS A 620 -35.95 -1.63 -2.41
CA LYS A 620 -35.03 -2.72 -2.73
C LYS A 620 -34.22 -2.41 -3.99
N LEU A 621 -34.89 -1.94 -5.04
CA LEU A 621 -34.25 -1.49 -6.28
C LEU A 621 -33.28 -0.34 -6.01
N GLU A 622 -33.70 0.71 -5.28
CA GLU A 622 -32.83 1.83 -4.94
C GLU A 622 -31.59 1.40 -4.15
N SER A 623 -31.75 0.50 -3.17
CA SER A 623 -30.63 -0.06 -2.43
C SER A 623 -29.66 -0.83 -3.33
N ASN A 624 -30.18 -1.61 -4.28
CA ASN A 624 -29.35 -2.35 -5.23
C ASN A 624 -28.61 -1.38 -6.18
N THR A 625 -29.29 -0.35 -6.68
CA THR A 625 -28.72 0.68 -7.57
C THR A 625 -27.62 1.48 -6.89
N ILE A 626 -27.78 1.85 -5.61
CA ILE A 626 -26.72 2.50 -4.83
C ILE A 626 -25.48 1.60 -4.77
N ALA A 627 -25.65 0.34 -4.36
CA ALA A 627 -24.55 -0.61 -4.24
C ALA A 627 -23.85 -0.85 -5.58
N PHE A 628 -24.62 -1.04 -6.66
CA PHE A 628 -24.11 -1.15 -8.02
C PHE A 628 -23.31 0.09 -8.43
N SER A 629 -23.85 1.29 -8.22
CA SER A 629 -23.17 2.52 -8.64
C SER A 629 -21.84 2.74 -7.92
N GLN A 630 -21.74 2.32 -6.65
CA GLN A 630 -20.52 2.40 -5.87
C GLN A 630 -19.49 1.36 -6.33
N ASP A 631 -19.91 0.13 -6.60
CA ASP A 631 -19.05 -0.91 -7.15
C ASP A 631 -18.51 -0.49 -8.53
N PHE A 632 -19.39 -0.08 -9.43
CA PHE A 632 -19.07 0.28 -10.81
C PHE A 632 -17.94 1.32 -10.91
N VAL A 633 -18.01 2.37 -10.08
CA VAL A 633 -17.02 3.46 -10.12
C VAL A 633 -15.67 3.12 -9.50
N THR A 634 -15.55 1.96 -8.85
CA THR A 634 -14.30 1.43 -8.30
C THR A 634 -13.61 0.42 -9.22
N ARG A 635 -14.32 -0.07 -10.26
CA ARG A 635 -13.75 -0.99 -11.25
C ARG A 635 -12.54 -0.36 -11.94
N SER A 636 -11.51 -1.17 -12.18
CA SER A 636 -10.25 -0.72 -12.79
C SER A 636 -10.47 0.06 -14.10
N ARG A 637 -11.35 -0.45 -14.98
CA ARG A 637 -11.73 0.21 -16.24
C ARG A 637 -12.31 1.60 -16.03
N PHE A 638 -13.14 1.80 -15.00
CA PHE A 638 -13.71 3.12 -14.68
C PHE A 638 -12.68 4.07 -14.06
N VAL A 639 -11.85 3.56 -13.14
CA VAL A 639 -10.79 4.35 -12.49
C VAL A 639 -9.73 4.82 -13.50
N VAL A 640 -9.41 3.99 -14.50
CA VAL A 640 -8.51 4.37 -15.60
C VAL A 640 -9.13 5.48 -16.47
N ALA A 641 -10.42 5.37 -16.83
CA ALA A 641 -11.11 6.39 -17.61
C ALA A 641 -11.27 7.72 -16.84
N TYR A 642 -11.43 7.63 -15.52
CA TYR A 642 -11.67 8.75 -14.61
C TYR A 642 -10.79 8.64 -13.35
N PRO A 643 -9.50 9.03 -13.39
CA PRO A 643 -8.62 8.94 -12.22
C PRO A 643 -9.18 9.68 -10.99
N THR A 644 -8.97 9.13 -9.79
CA THR A 644 -9.45 9.71 -8.51
C THR A 644 -8.81 11.06 -8.18
N THR A 645 -7.70 11.39 -8.84
CA THR A 645 -6.99 12.67 -8.74
C THR A 645 -7.69 13.83 -9.47
N ARG A 646 -8.68 13.55 -10.34
CA ARG A 646 -9.45 14.61 -11.02
C ARG A 646 -10.25 15.44 -10.04
N THR A 647 -10.44 16.72 -10.36
CA THR A 647 -11.40 17.58 -9.66
C THR A 647 -12.84 17.14 -9.95
N PRO A 648 -13.81 17.42 -9.05
CA PRO A 648 -15.22 17.13 -9.30
C PRO A 648 -15.76 17.72 -10.61
N THR A 649 -15.32 18.93 -10.97
CA THR A 649 -15.70 19.61 -12.20
C THR A 649 -15.23 18.85 -13.44
N GLU A 650 -13.95 18.44 -13.48
CA GLU A 650 -13.39 17.68 -14.61
C GLU A 650 -14.04 16.30 -14.73
N PHE A 651 -14.31 15.64 -13.60
CA PHE A 651 -14.99 14.36 -13.56
C PHE A 651 -16.41 14.46 -14.16
N VAL A 652 -17.25 15.37 -13.65
CA VAL A 652 -18.63 15.54 -14.10
C VAL A 652 -18.70 16.00 -15.56
N ASN A 653 -17.85 16.95 -15.97
CA ASN A 653 -17.78 17.37 -17.37
C ASN A 653 -17.40 16.21 -18.29
N GLY A 654 -16.46 15.37 -17.86
CA GLY A 654 -16.06 14.17 -18.60
C GLY A 654 -17.19 13.16 -18.76
N LEU A 655 -18.02 12.94 -17.74
CA LEU A 655 -19.18 12.05 -17.82
C LEU A 655 -20.22 12.55 -18.84
N PHE A 656 -20.60 13.83 -18.78
CA PHE A 656 -21.56 14.40 -19.73
C PHE A 656 -21.01 14.42 -21.17
N ALA A 657 -19.72 14.74 -21.33
CA ALA A 657 -19.06 14.70 -22.63
C ALA A 657 -19.12 13.29 -23.24
N THR A 658 -18.82 12.26 -22.45
CA THR A 658 -18.89 10.87 -22.87
C THR A 658 -20.33 10.41 -23.17
N ALA A 659 -21.30 10.82 -22.34
CA ALA A 659 -22.72 10.56 -22.54
C ALA A 659 -23.27 11.20 -23.84
N GLY A 660 -22.61 12.25 -24.35
CA GLY A 660 -22.88 12.83 -25.66
C GLY A 660 -24.04 13.83 -25.69
N PHE A 661 -24.34 14.48 -24.56
CA PHE A 661 -25.31 15.57 -24.49
C PHE A 661 -24.83 16.69 -23.56
N THR A 662 -25.33 17.91 -23.78
CA THR A 662 -25.00 19.08 -22.94
C THR A 662 -26.06 19.25 -21.85
N PRO A 663 -25.70 19.16 -20.55
CA PRO A 663 -26.64 19.38 -19.46
C PRO A 663 -26.98 20.86 -19.29
N SER A 664 -28.12 21.14 -18.66
CA SER A 664 -28.38 22.47 -18.13
C SER A 664 -27.44 22.81 -16.97
N ALA A 665 -27.26 24.11 -16.69
CA ALA A 665 -26.40 24.54 -15.58
C ALA A 665 -26.84 23.98 -14.21
N PRO A 666 -28.14 23.91 -13.86
CA PRO A 666 -28.59 23.27 -12.62
C PRO A 666 -28.24 21.78 -12.52
N GLU A 667 -28.44 21.01 -13.59
CA GLU A 667 -28.13 19.56 -13.62
C GLU A 667 -26.63 19.31 -13.43
N ARG A 668 -25.81 20.07 -14.16
CA ARG A 668 -24.34 20.01 -14.04
C ARG A 668 -23.89 20.34 -12.62
N ASN A 669 -24.43 21.41 -12.04
CA ASN A 669 -24.05 21.82 -10.69
C ASN A 669 -24.51 20.82 -9.63
N ALA A 670 -25.69 20.20 -9.80
CA ALA A 670 -26.17 19.15 -8.90
C ALA A 670 -25.23 17.94 -8.88
N ALA A 671 -24.72 17.52 -10.04
CA ALA A 671 -23.74 16.43 -10.12
C ALA A 671 -22.38 16.79 -9.50
N ILE A 672 -21.92 18.03 -9.63
CA ILE A 672 -20.69 18.51 -8.97
C ILE A 672 -20.88 18.55 -7.45
N ASN A 673 -22.06 18.97 -6.99
CA ASN A 673 -22.37 19.11 -5.57
C ASN A 673 -22.43 17.78 -4.81
N GLU A 674 -22.49 16.64 -5.49
CA GLU A 674 -22.37 15.31 -4.87
C GLU A 674 -21.07 15.11 -4.08
N PHE A 675 -20.03 15.88 -4.44
CA PHE A 675 -18.71 15.86 -3.81
C PHE A 675 -18.56 16.85 -2.64
N SER A 676 -19.58 17.63 -2.29
CA SER A 676 -19.60 18.52 -1.12
C SER A 676 -18.38 19.47 -1.01
N GLY A 677 -17.85 19.95 -2.14
CA GLY A 677 -16.68 20.84 -2.18
C GLY A 677 -15.32 20.16 -2.06
N ALA A 678 -15.24 18.83 -2.17
CA ALA A 678 -13.96 18.11 -2.21
C ALA A 678 -13.06 18.58 -3.36
N THR A 679 -11.74 18.49 -3.15
CA THR A 679 -10.73 18.91 -4.15
C THR A 679 -10.44 17.84 -5.20
N ASN A 680 -10.81 16.58 -4.94
CA ASN A 680 -10.62 15.45 -5.83
C ASN A 680 -11.84 14.51 -5.81
N THR A 681 -11.77 13.41 -6.55
CA THR A 681 -12.86 12.43 -6.70
C THR A 681 -12.48 11.07 -6.13
N SER A 682 -11.85 11.05 -4.95
CA SER A 682 -11.51 9.80 -4.23
C SER A 682 -12.70 9.13 -3.53
N ASP A 683 -13.77 9.89 -3.22
CA ASP A 683 -15.00 9.36 -2.63
C ASP A 683 -15.82 8.56 -3.66
N ALA A 684 -15.83 7.23 -3.52
CA ALA A 684 -16.58 6.32 -4.40
C ALA A 684 -18.09 6.53 -4.33
N ALA A 685 -18.65 6.87 -3.17
CA ALA A 685 -20.08 7.13 -3.02
C ALA A 685 -20.48 8.40 -3.77
N ALA A 686 -19.69 9.46 -3.68
CA ALA A 686 -19.91 10.69 -4.45
C ALA A 686 -19.80 10.46 -5.96
N ARG A 687 -18.79 9.69 -6.42
CA ARG A 687 -18.67 9.29 -7.84
C ARG A 687 -19.90 8.53 -8.32
N GLY A 688 -20.36 7.54 -7.53
CA GLY A 688 -21.53 6.74 -7.86
C GLY A 688 -22.78 7.59 -8.03
N ARG A 689 -23.05 8.50 -7.08
CA ARG A 689 -24.19 9.44 -7.17
C ARG A 689 -24.08 10.40 -8.36
N ALA A 690 -22.89 10.93 -8.63
CA ALA A 690 -22.66 11.80 -9.79
C ALA A 690 -22.85 11.06 -11.12
N LEU A 691 -22.38 9.82 -11.25
CA LEU A 691 -22.62 8.98 -12.42
C LEU A 691 -24.11 8.66 -12.61
N ARG A 692 -24.82 8.32 -11.52
CA ARG A 692 -26.28 8.11 -11.55
C ARG A 692 -27.02 9.30 -12.11
N ARG A 693 -26.69 10.53 -11.69
CA ARG A 693 -27.32 11.75 -12.23
C ARG A 693 -27.18 11.90 -13.75
N VAL A 694 -26.09 11.39 -14.34
CA VAL A 694 -25.89 11.39 -15.80
C VAL A 694 -26.65 10.22 -16.44
N ALA A 695 -26.53 9.02 -15.89
CA ALA A 695 -27.16 7.81 -16.41
C ALA A 695 -28.70 7.88 -16.39
N GLU A 696 -29.26 8.49 -15.34
CA GLU A 696 -30.71 8.65 -15.11
C GLU A 696 -31.28 9.93 -15.76
N ASN A 697 -30.46 10.69 -16.48
CA ASN A 697 -30.92 11.90 -17.15
C ASN A 697 -31.91 11.57 -18.28
N VAL A 698 -33.01 12.32 -18.33
CA VAL A 698 -34.10 12.13 -19.32
C VAL A 698 -33.61 12.24 -20.76
N ILE A 699 -32.63 13.09 -21.05
CA ILE A 699 -32.07 13.24 -22.41
C ILE A 699 -31.35 11.96 -22.82
N LEU A 700 -30.53 11.40 -21.93
CA LEU A 700 -29.79 10.17 -22.20
C LEU A 700 -30.74 8.98 -22.41
N ILE A 701 -31.78 8.87 -21.59
CA ILE A 701 -32.84 7.87 -21.75
C ILE A 701 -33.45 7.95 -23.15
N GLN A 702 -33.79 9.15 -23.64
CA GLN A 702 -34.38 9.31 -24.97
C GLN A 702 -33.39 9.01 -26.10
N PHE A 703 -32.13 9.46 -25.98
CA PHE A 703 -31.10 9.29 -27.02
C PHE A 703 -30.71 7.83 -27.23
N GLU A 704 -30.72 7.04 -26.16
CA GLU A 704 -30.24 5.67 -26.20
C GLU A 704 -31.34 4.62 -26.35
N LYS A 705 -32.62 5.00 -26.25
CA LYS A 705 -33.75 4.07 -26.28
C LYS A 705 -33.68 3.06 -27.43
N ASN A 706 -33.51 3.54 -28.67
CA ASN A 706 -33.50 2.66 -29.84
C ASN A 706 -32.24 1.77 -29.88
N ARG A 707 -31.08 2.30 -29.49
CA ARG A 707 -29.81 1.55 -29.46
C ARG A 707 -29.87 0.42 -28.44
N ALA A 708 -30.28 0.74 -27.22
CA ALA A 708 -30.46 -0.24 -26.16
C ALA A 708 -31.54 -1.27 -26.52
N PHE A 709 -32.62 -0.86 -27.21
CA PHE A 709 -33.66 -1.79 -27.62
C PHE A 709 -33.18 -2.81 -28.64
N VAL A 710 -32.37 -2.39 -29.62
CA VAL A 710 -31.73 -3.32 -30.57
C VAL A 710 -30.75 -4.24 -29.84
N LEU A 711 -29.90 -3.70 -28.95
CA LEU A 711 -28.95 -4.52 -28.20
C LEU A 711 -29.65 -5.57 -27.33
N ALA A 712 -30.77 -5.20 -26.70
CA ALA A 712 -31.58 -6.11 -25.90
C ALA A 712 -32.14 -7.30 -26.72
N GLN A 713 -32.27 -7.17 -28.05
CA GLN A 713 -32.65 -8.32 -28.89
C GLN A 713 -31.55 -9.38 -28.93
N TYR A 714 -30.28 -8.95 -29.00
CA TYR A 714 -29.12 -9.86 -29.01
C TYR A 714 -28.86 -10.44 -27.63
N PHE A 715 -28.89 -9.62 -26.58
CA PHE A 715 -28.65 -10.07 -25.21
C PHE A 715 -29.81 -10.89 -24.64
N GLY A 716 -31.06 -10.51 -24.93
CA GLY A 716 -32.24 -11.24 -24.48
C GLY A 716 -32.44 -12.52 -25.28
N TYR A 717 -32.82 -12.42 -26.55
CA TYR A 717 -33.20 -13.59 -27.35
C TYR A 717 -32.01 -14.46 -27.75
N LEU A 718 -30.91 -13.85 -28.22
CA LEU A 718 -29.81 -14.63 -28.81
C LEU A 718 -28.73 -15.02 -27.80
N ARG A 719 -28.74 -14.39 -26.61
CA ARG A 719 -27.84 -14.64 -25.48
C ARG A 719 -26.35 -14.54 -25.87
N ARG A 720 -26.00 -13.57 -26.72
CA ARG A 720 -24.63 -13.35 -27.24
C ARG A 720 -24.35 -11.90 -27.59
N ASN A 721 -23.09 -11.56 -27.85
CA ASN A 721 -22.77 -10.23 -28.38
C ASN A 721 -23.24 -10.08 -29.83
N PRO A 722 -23.61 -8.87 -30.27
CA PRO A 722 -24.06 -8.64 -31.65
C PRO A 722 -23.00 -8.93 -32.72
N TYR A 723 -21.72 -8.91 -32.36
CA TYR A 723 -20.60 -9.20 -33.25
C TYR A 723 -20.14 -10.66 -33.17
N ASP A 724 -20.67 -11.48 -32.26
CA ASP A 724 -20.30 -12.89 -32.18
C ASP A 724 -20.89 -13.68 -33.36
N ALA A 725 -20.29 -14.82 -33.68
CA ALA A 725 -20.86 -15.78 -34.62
C ALA A 725 -22.33 -16.12 -34.23
N PRO A 726 -23.25 -16.32 -35.20
CA PRO A 726 -23.04 -16.51 -36.64
C PRO A 726 -22.92 -15.23 -37.48
N GLU A 727 -22.69 -14.05 -36.89
CA GLU A 727 -22.51 -12.81 -37.65
C GLU A 727 -21.33 -12.96 -38.65
N PRO A 728 -21.55 -12.81 -39.97
CA PRO A 728 -20.54 -13.18 -40.98
C PRO A 728 -19.29 -12.30 -40.96
N THR A 729 -19.44 -11.04 -40.59
CA THR A 729 -18.43 -9.98 -40.72
C THR A 729 -17.83 -9.56 -39.38
N LEU A 730 -18.40 -10.02 -38.26
CA LEU A 730 -17.97 -9.68 -36.89
C LEU A 730 -17.81 -8.16 -36.64
N ASP A 731 -18.58 -7.33 -37.35
CA ASP A 731 -18.42 -5.86 -37.42
C ASP A 731 -19.71 -5.09 -37.06
N PHE A 732 -20.63 -5.72 -36.32
CA PHE A 732 -21.92 -5.16 -35.92
C PHE A 732 -22.87 -4.82 -37.08
N ALA A 733 -22.66 -5.36 -38.30
CA ALA A 733 -23.53 -5.10 -39.45
C ALA A 733 -25.02 -5.38 -39.15
N GLY A 734 -25.34 -6.53 -38.56
CA GLY A 734 -26.69 -6.89 -38.16
C GLY A 734 -27.31 -5.91 -37.14
N TYR A 735 -26.53 -5.49 -36.14
CA TYR A 735 -26.97 -4.48 -35.16
C TYR A 735 -27.29 -3.15 -35.85
N ASN A 736 -26.39 -2.68 -36.71
CA ASN A 736 -26.56 -1.42 -37.44
C ASN A 736 -27.72 -1.46 -38.42
N PHE A 737 -27.96 -2.59 -39.09
CA PHE A 737 -29.13 -2.81 -39.93
C PHE A 737 -30.43 -2.59 -39.14
N TRP A 738 -30.58 -3.26 -38.00
CA TRP A 738 -31.78 -3.15 -37.18
C TRP A 738 -31.95 -1.77 -36.56
N LEU A 739 -30.86 -1.14 -36.12
CA LEU A 739 -30.90 0.23 -35.62
C LEU A 739 -31.37 1.22 -36.70
N ASN A 740 -30.83 1.12 -37.92
CA ASN A 740 -31.25 1.97 -39.04
C ASN A 740 -32.72 1.74 -39.41
N LYS A 741 -33.15 0.47 -39.48
CA LYS A 741 -34.55 0.12 -39.77
C LYS A 741 -35.50 0.65 -38.69
N LEU A 742 -35.16 0.47 -37.41
CA LEU A 742 -35.96 0.97 -36.30
C LEU A 742 -36.07 2.51 -36.32
N ASN A 743 -34.97 3.20 -36.61
CA ASN A 743 -34.95 4.67 -36.72
C ASN A 743 -35.77 5.17 -37.91
N GLN A 744 -35.76 4.47 -39.06
CA GLN A 744 -36.59 4.80 -40.23
C GLN A 744 -38.09 4.82 -39.91
N PHE A 745 -38.54 3.96 -38.98
CA PHE A 745 -39.92 3.91 -38.51
C PHE A 745 -40.15 4.67 -37.19
N GLY A 746 -39.25 5.59 -36.83
CA GLY A 746 -39.41 6.44 -35.65
C GLY A 746 -39.46 5.67 -34.32
N GLY A 747 -38.79 4.51 -34.24
CA GLY A 747 -38.84 3.64 -33.06
C GLY A 747 -40.05 2.70 -33.01
N ASN A 748 -40.92 2.68 -34.04
CA ASN A 748 -42.04 1.76 -34.09
C ASN A 748 -41.55 0.34 -34.47
N TYR A 749 -41.46 -0.53 -33.47
CA TYR A 749 -40.95 -1.89 -33.61
C TYR A 749 -41.85 -2.83 -34.39
N ILE A 750 -43.15 -2.52 -34.47
CA ILE A 750 -44.13 -3.29 -35.27
C ILE A 750 -43.87 -3.00 -36.75
N ASN A 751 -43.81 -1.72 -37.14
CA ASN A 751 -43.54 -1.33 -38.52
C ASN A 751 -42.12 -1.70 -38.97
N ALA A 752 -41.16 -1.68 -38.05
CA ALA A 752 -39.81 -2.19 -38.31
C ALA A 752 -39.74 -3.72 -38.37
N GLU A 753 -40.80 -4.43 -37.97
CA GLU A 753 -40.87 -5.89 -37.84
C GLU A 753 -39.76 -6.49 -36.97
N MET A 754 -39.17 -5.70 -36.07
CA MET A 754 -37.94 -6.08 -35.40
C MET A 754 -38.18 -7.21 -34.40
N VAL A 755 -39.06 -7.01 -33.43
CA VAL A 755 -39.36 -8.03 -32.41
C VAL A 755 -39.85 -9.32 -33.07
N LYS A 756 -40.73 -9.21 -34.08
CA LYS A 756 -41.19 -10.34 -34.89
C LYS A 756 -40.01 -11.13 -35.45
N ALA A 757 -39.06 -10.47 -36.11
CA ALA A 757 -37.93 -11.13 -36.74
C ALA A 757 -37.07 -11.92 -35.74
N PHE A 758 -36.86 -11.40 -34.52
CA PHE A 758 -36.09 -12.11 -33.50
C PHE A 758 -36.85 -13.29 -32.89
N ILE A 759 -38.12 -13.11 -32.49
CA ILE A 759 -38.90 -14.20 -31.87
C ILE A 759 -39.26 -15.33 -32.84
N THR A 760 -39.25 -15.07 -34.16
CA THR A 760 -39.43 -16.10 -35.19
C THR A 760 -38.12 -16.55 -35.82
N SER A 761 -36.97 -16.02 -35.39
CA SER A 761 -35.67 -16.41 -35.94
C SER A 761 -35.38 -17.88 -35.64
N SER A 762 -34.67 -18.54 -36.56
CA SER A 762 -34.19 -19.91 -36.31
C SER A 762 -33.28 -19.95 -35.09
N GLU A 763 -32.41 -18.95 -34.92
CA GLU A 763 -31.48 -18.87 -33.79
C GLU A 763 -32.20 -18.84 -32.42
N TYR A 764 -33.29 -18.07 -32.29
CA TYR A 764 -34.06 -18.06 -31.04
C TYR A 764 -34.87 -19.35 -30.84
N ARG A 765 -35.57 -19.83 -31.87
CA ARG A 765 -36.44 -21.01 -31.75
C ARG A 765 -35.65 -22.29 -31.47
N GLN A 766 -34.49 -22.45 -32.11
CA GLN A 766 -33.60 -23.59 -31.91
C GLN A 766 -32.92 -23.61 -30.54
N ARG A 767 -33.17 -22.62 -29.67
CA ARG A 767 -32.81 -22.73 -28.25
C ARG A 767 -33.65 -23.74 -27.49
N PHE A 768 -34.83 -24.08 -28.01
CA PHE A 768 -35.82 -24.84 -27.24
C PHE A 768 -36.34 -26.08 -27.98
N GLY A 769 -36.05 -26.23 -29.26
CA GLY A 769 -36.60 -27.32 -30.08
C GLY A 769 -36.48 -27.07 -31.58
N PRO A 770 -36.80 -28.08 -32.40
CA PRO A 770 -36.67 -28.02 -33.86
C PRO A 770 -37.56 -26.97 -34.55
#